data_AF-A0A8H7F339-F1
#
_entry.id   AF-A0A8H7F339-F1
#
_cell.length_a   1.000
_cell.length_b   1.000
_cell.length_c   1.000
_cell.angle_alpha   90.00
_cell.angle_beta   90.00
_cell.angle_gamma   90.00
#
_symmetry.space_group_name_H-M   'P 1'
#
loop_
_entity.id
_entity.type
_entity.pdbx_description
1 polymer ?
#
loop_
_entity_poly.entity_id
_entity_poly.type
_entity_poly.pdbx_seq_one_letter_code
_entity_poly.pdbx_strand_id
1 'polypeptide(L)'
;MANYHYDEGGSLAAYFLITILALVLTPMTLSSISKRPAKQHPRGCQCQACLDQRARIAKREKGTILAFNLSKKTYFLIAGWTLFAFLCYKVSGAVVENKLYNPFEILGISPSLSEKDIKSHYKKLSKQFHPDKVKPSANETAEEISDRFVQLTKAYKSLTDETIRKNWELYGNPDGRQEMSMGIALPKWIVESHNNIWVLGIYGLIFGGALPALVGRWWFGSRQKTKDGVNAKSAAVFFKSLKEESMMEEVVGTLGKAYQFEMSDVGVKKVDVNIDRLESEIEKRAGVKWSEVRKIAKDVDGKLHVKRRRALVLLYAHLLRIDISDEKLQKEQAQIILQIPLLLNALLNVSISRNWLLPSLAIMRLNAYFAQALPPVEDERLRLTQLPFIQKADVETLGDAKNLTDVADILESKKDKRASVVRKALERWGAIDIVDAAFKVIGERGVTPSSIVFLVLKLRISPPGKKVQRKELSVDETKRAIKYNEKQDDEFLLSKSEMEEFTNEETVATSAHAPYWPGERKPSWWVVLADDKLNRIVVPPFKVTDVPYANSDAEHERDYRSYKIQFQAPQNVGMFTWKVYLVSDTFVGEDVTRDIILKIEQPQAMESPDDEISDPEEDSLAGQMAAMRGGKVKKLADQGDDDDESSTDDDEEENESSDSDSD
;
A
#
# COMPACT_ATOMS: atom_id res chain seq x y z
N MET A 1 49.12 -23.03 -9.72
CA MET A 1 48.14 -21.92 -9.62
C MET A 1 48.29 -21.10 -10.88
N ALA A 2 47.20 -20.77 -11.58
CA ALA A 2 47.31 -19.92 -12.76
C ALA A 2 47.93 -18.58 -12.35
N ASN A 3 49.03 -18.18 -12.99
CA ASN A 3 49.62 -16.87 -12.78
C ASN A 3 48.74 -15.85 -13.51
N TYR A 4 48.00 -15.05 -12.74
CA TYR A 4 47.19 -13.98 -13.29
C TYR A 4 48.07 -12.77 -13.60
N HIS A 5 47.90 -12.21 -14.80
CA HIS A 5 48.52 -10.95 -15.17
C HIS A 5 47.55 -9.80 -14.90
N TYR A 6 47.99 -8.79 -14.14
CA TYR A 6 47.20 -7.59 -13.86
C TYR A 6 47.38 -6.55 -14.96
N ASP A 7 46.39 -5.67 -15.10
CA ASP A 7 46.41 -4.61 -16.10
C ASP A 7 47.41 -3.51 -15.71
N GLU A 8 48.49 -3.39 -16.49
CA GLU A 8 49.53 -2.37 -16.31
C GLU A 8 49.14 -1.03 -16.94
N GLY A 9 48.38 -1.06 -18.04
CA GLY A 9 47.92 0.14 -18.76
C GLY A 9 46.65 0.76 -18.18
N GLY A 10 45.91 0.02 -17.35
CA GLY A 10 44.67 0.46 -16.71
C GLY A 10 43.49 0.66 -17.66
N SER A 11 43.62 0.24 -18.92
CA SER A 11 42.59 0.35 -19.97
C SER A 11 41.51 -0.72 -19.80
N LEU A 12 41.89 -1.98 -19.53
CA LEU A 12 40.96 -3.08 -19.27
C LEU A 12 40.16 -2.83 -17.99
N ALA A 13 40.82 -2.30 -16.96
CA ALA A 13 40.16 -1.89 -15.72
C ALA A 13 39.12 -0.78 -15.93
N ALA A 14 39.40 0.18 -16.81
CA ALA A 14 38.46 1.24 -17.15
C ALA A 14 37.24 0.70 -17.91
N TYR A 15 37.42 -0.19 -18.89
CA TYR A 15 36.30 -0.87 -19.56
C TYR A 15 35.42 -1.65 -18.58
N PHE A 16 36.04 -2.41 -17.67
CA PHE A 16 35.31 -3.15 -16.64
C PHE A 16 34.47 -2.21 -15.75
N LEU A 17 35.06 -1.13 -15.24
CA LEU A 17 34.33 -0.14 -14.44
C LEU A 17 33.21 0.57 -15.21
N ILE A 18 33.45 0.92 -16.48
CA ILE A 18 32.42 1.51 -17.37
C ILE A 18 31.24 0.56 -17.50
N THR A 19 31.47 -0.73 -17.75
CA THR A 19 30.38 -1.71 -17.89
C THR A 19 29.56 -1.88 -16.60
N ILE A 20 30.23 -1.94 -15.44
CA ILE A 20 29.54 -2.02 -14.13
C ILE A 20 28.74 -0.73 -13.87
N LEU A 21 29.34 0.43 -14.10
CA LEU A 21 28.66 1.72 -13.92
C LEU A 21 27.45 1.85 -14.85
N ALA A 22 27.56 1.46 -16.13
CA ALA A 22 26.42 1.45 -17.05
C ALA A 22 25.30 0.51 -16.57
N LEU A 23 25.66 -0.68 -16.08
CA LEU A 23 24.70 -1.68 -15.60
C LEU A 23 23.94 -1.20 -14.36
N VAL A 24 24.55 -0.38 -13.50
CA VAL A 24 23.90 0.17 -12.30
C VAL A 24 23.17 1.49 -12.60
N LEU A 25 23.80 2.42 -13.33
CA LEU A 25 23.27 3.77 -13.55
C LEU A 25 22.07 3.80 -14.51
N THR A 26 22.04 2.93 -15.53
CA THR A 26 20.94 2.87 -16.50
C THR A 26 19.60 2.49 -15.86
N PRO A 27 19.45 1.39 -15.10
CA PRO A 27 18.19 1.09 -14.43
C PRO A 27 17.85 2.09 -13.31
N MET A 28 18.85 2.65 -12.62
CA MET A 28 18.60 3.68 -11.60
C MET A 28 18.09 5.01 -12.21
N THR A 29 18.57 5.39 -13.39
CA THR A 29 18.05 6.57 -14.10
C THR A 29 16.65 6.33 -14.64
N LEU A 30 16.40 5.19 -15.28
CA LEU A 30 15.08 4.82 -15.78
C LEU A 30 14.02 4.77 -14.67
N SER A 31 14.37 4.19 -13.51
CA SER A 31 13.47 4.17 -12.34
C SER A 31 13.25 5.56 -11.72
N SER A 32 14.24 6.46 -11.81
CA SER A 32 14.11 7.84 -11.32
C SER A 32 13.28 8.74 -12.26
N ILE A 33 13.14 8.36 -13.53
CA ILE A 33 12.30 9.04 -14.54
C ILE A 33 10.81 8.66 -14.38
N SER A 34 10.41 8.02 -13.29
CA SER A 34 9.03 7.60 -13.03
C SER A 34 8.01 8.70 -13.36
N LYS A 35 6.98 8.31 -14.13
CA LYS A 35 5.86 9.15 -14.59
C LYS A 35 5.39 10.02 -13.42
N ARG A 36 5.43 11.34 -13.58
CA ARG A 36 4.76 12.25 -12.62
C ARG A 36 3.34 11.72 -12.45
N PRO A 37 2.89 11.39 -11.23
CA PRO A 37 1.50 10.99 -11.05
C PRO A 37 0.65 12.12 -11.65
N ALA A 38 -0.30 11.76 -12.52
CA ALA A 38 -1.27 12.71 -13.03
C ALA A 38 -1.85 13.42 -11.80
N LYS A 39 -1.93 14.76 -11.83
CA LYS A 39 -2.52 15.54 -10.73
C LYS A 39 -3.98 15.11 -10.60
N GLN A 40 -4.26 14.14 -9.73
CA GLN A 40 -5.62 13.77 -9.40
C GLN A 40 -6.24 14.95 -8.66
N HIS A 41 -7.34 15.48 -9.18
CA HIS A 41 -8.11 16.47 -8.43
C HIS A 41 -8.68 15.80 -7.18
N PRO A 42 -8.56 16.43 -5.99
CA PRO A 42 -9.09 15.84 -4.76
C PRO A 42 -10.61 15.72 -4.86
N ARG A 43 -11.11 14.49 -4.87
CA ARG A 43 -12.53 14.13 -4.88
C ARG A 43 -12.97 14.04 -3.42
N GLY A 44 -13.79 14.97 -2.95
CA GLY A 44 -14.15 15.09 -1.53
C GLY A 44 -14.78 16.44 -1.21
N CYS A 45 -14.71 16.87 0.06
CA CYS A 45 -15.26 18.16 0.47
C CYS A 45 -14.58 19.34 -0.27
N GLN A 46 -15.38 20.26 -0.79
CA GLN A 46 -14.91 21.46 -1.51
C GLN A 46 -15.26 22.77 -0.79
N CYS A 47 -15.53 22.71 0.52
CA CYS A 47 -15.76 23.91 1.32
C CYS A 47 -14.48 24.77 1.41
N GLN A 48 -14.65 26.07 1.65
CA GLN A 48 -13.53 27.03 1.72
C GLN A 48 -12.46 26.60 2.74
N ALA A 49 -12.88 26.17 3.92
CA ALA A 49 -11.95 25.75 4.99
C ALA A 49 -11.06 24.56 4.58
N CYS A 50 -11.60 23.61 3.82
CA CYS A 50 -10.82 22.48 3.29
C CYS A 50 -9.90 22.89 2.14
N LEU A 51 -10.30 23.85 1.30
CA LEU A 51 -9.41 24.41 0.27
C LEU A 51 -8.22 25.13 0.90
N ASP A 52 -8.46 25.94 1.94
CA ASP A 52 -7.42 26.65 2.68
C ASP A 52 -6.47 25.68 3.40
N GLN A 53 -7.01 24.59 3.95
CA GLN A 53 -6.22 23.50 4.54
C GLN A 53 -5.30 22.85 3.51
N ARG A 54 -5.83 22.45 2.35
CA ARG A 54 -5.02 21.83 1.28
C ARG A 54 -3.93 22.78 0.77
N ALA A 55 -4.23 24.07 0.68
CA ALA A 55 -3.24 25.09 0.35
C ALA A 55 -2.12 25.17 1.40
N ARG A 56 -2.45 25.11 2.70
CA ARG A 56 -1.48 25.06 3.80
C ARG A 56 -0.60 23.79 3.74
N ILE A 57 -1.20 22.63 3.48
CA ILE A 57 -0.48 21.36 3.32
C ILE A 57 0.49 21.44 2.15
N ALA A 58 0.01 21.88 0.98
CA ALA A 58 0.83 22.04 -0.22
C ALA A 58 1.99 23.02 -0.01
N LYS A 59 1.77 24.12 0.73
CA LYS A 59 2.85 25.07 1.08
C LYS A 59 3.89 24.44 1.99
N ARG A 60 3.49 23.58 2.93
CA ARG A 60 4.41 22.88 3.85
C ARG A 60 5.21 21.79 3.14
N GLU A 61 4.58 21.04 2.24
CA GLU A 61 5.19 19.89 1.55
C GLU A 61 6.08 20.28 0.37
N LYS A 62 5.74 21.35 -0.37
CA LYS A 62 6.53 21.78 -1.53
C LYS A 62 7.93 22.27 -1.18
N GLY A 63 8.24 22.47 0.10
CA GLY A 63 9.49 23.06 0.55
C GLY A 63 9.70 24.46 -0.06
N THR A 64 10.79 25.12 0.35
CA THR A 64 11.18 26.38 -0.30
C THR A 64 11.69 26.03 -1.70
N ILE A 65 11.07 26.56 -2.76
CA ILE A 65 11.43 26.33 -4.17
C ILE A 65 12.91 26.68 -4.46
N LEU A 66 13.52 27.54 -3.62
CA LEU A 66 14.93 27.92 -3.65
C LEU A 66 15.89 26.91 -2.99
N ALA A 67 15.40 25.93 -2.25
CA ALA A 67 16.21 24.84 -1.74
C ALA A 67 16.18 23.70 -2.76
N PHE A 68 17.14 23.70 -3.68
CA PHE A 68 17.48 22.53 -4.50
C PHE A 68 18.01 21.40 -3.59
N ASN A 69 17.15 20.84 -2.73
CA ASN A 69 17.44 19.61 -2.01
C ASN A 69 17.21 18.45 -2.98
N LEU A 70 18.15 18.31 -3.92
CA LEU A 70 18.28 17.10 -4.73
C LEU A 70 18.30 15.90 -3.77
N SER A 71 17.52 14.87 -4.07
CA SER A 71 17.53 13.63 -3.31
C SER A 71 18.95 13.06 -3.22
N LYS A 72 19.29 12.34 -2.15
CA LYS A 72 20.57 11.63 -2.03
C LYS A 72 20.83 10.72 -3.26
N LYS A 73 19.76 10.18 -3.85
CA LYS A 73 19.80 9.41 -5.10
C LYS A 73 20.24 10.23 -6.31
N THR A 74 19.79 11.48 -6.44
CA THR A 74 20.17 12.34 -7.57
C THR A 74 21.62 12.80 -7.48
N TYR A 75 22.15 13.08 -6.28
CA TYR A 75 23.58 13.34 -6.12
C TYR A 75 24.44 12.12 -6.50
N PHE A 76 24.02 10.92 -6.09
CA PHE A 76 24.69 9.68 -6.47
C PHE A 76 24.66 9.45 -7.99
N LEU A 77 23.52 9.71 -8.64
CA LEU A 77 23.40 9.61 -10.10
C LEU A 77 24.29 10.61 -10.82
N ILE A 78 24.32 11.88 -10.39
CA ILE A 78 25.19 12.91 -10.98
C ILE A 78 26.65 12.50 -10.84
N ALA A 79 27.09 12.13 -9.62
CA ALA A 79 28.45 11.67 -9.38
C ALA A 79 28.81 10.43 -10.23
N GLY A 80 27.90 9.46 -10.31
CA GLY A 80 28.07 8.25 -11.09
C GLY A 80 28.23 8.52 -12.59
N TRP A 81 27.37 9.37 -13.18
CA TRP A 81 27.47 9.75 -14.59
C TRP A 81 28.70 10.62 -14.88
N THR A 82 29.11 11.49 -13.95
CA THR A 82 30.37 12.25 -14.10
C THR A 82 31.59 11.33 -14.10
N LEU A 83 31.61 10.31 -13.23
CA LEU A 83 32.67 9.30 -13.21
C LEU A 83 32.65 8.45 -14.49
N PHE A 84 31.46 8.04 -14.93
CA PHE A 84 31.29 7.31 -16.18
C PHE A 84 31.84 8.10 -17.39
N ALA A 85 31.48 9.39 -17.51
CA ALA A 85 31.96 10.26 -18.56
C ALA A 85 33.49 10.46 -18.49
N PHE A 86 34.05 10.65 -17.29
CA PHE A 86 35.49 10.76 -17.08
C PHE A 86 36.24 9.49 -17.51
N LEU A 87 35.74 8.30 -17.15
CA LEU A 87 36.34 7.03 -17.57
C LEU A 87 36.24 6.83 -19.08
N CYS A 88 35.11 7.17 -19.70
CA CYS A 88 34.95 7.11 -21.16
C CYS A 88 35.95 8.03 -21.86
N TYR A 89 36.15 9.26 -21.34
CA TYR A 89 37.16 10.18 -21.85
C TYR A 89 38.57 9.60 -21.73
N LYS A 90 38.92 9.04 -20.56
CA LYS A 90 40.23 8.39 -20.36
C LYS A 90 40.47 7.23 -21.33
N VAL A 91 39.45 6.41 -21.58
CA VAL A 91 39.53 5.28 -22.51
C VAL A 91 39.63 5.73 -23.97
N SER A 92 38.97 6.83 -24.35
CA SER A 92 39.05 7.36 -25.72
C SER A 92 40.46 7.81 -26.13
N GLY A 93 41.31 8.18 -25.17
CA GLY A 93 42.71 8.53 -25.40
C GLY A 93 43.68 7.34 -25.34
N ALA A 94 43.22 6.12 -25.03
CA ALA A 94 44.07 4.95 -24.89
C ALA A 94 44.30 4.26 -26.24
N VAL A 95 45.57 3.98 -26.58
CA VAL A 95 45.94 3.26 -27.81
C VAL A 95 45.58 1.79 -27.64
N VAL A 96 44.71 1.27 -28.51
CA VAL A 96 44.34 -0.15 -28.53
C VAL A 96 45.40 -0.90 -29.35
N GLU A 97 46.37 -1.52 -28.68
CA GLU A 97 47.42 -2.34 -29.31
C GLU A 97 46.95 -3.77 -29.66
N ASN A 98 45.76 -3.92 -30.25
CA ASN A 98 45.31 -5.21 -30.79
C ASN A 98 45.33 -5.17 -32.32
N LYS A 99 46.52 -5.00 -32.92
CA LYS A 99 46.70 -5.20 -34.36
C LYS A 99 46.90 -6.70 -34.62
N LEU A 100 46.02 -7.28 -35.43
CA LEU A 100 46.19 -8.63 -35.98
C LEU A 100 47.55 -8.70 -36.70
N TYR A 101 48.34 -9.75 -36.46
CA TYR A 101 49.66 -9.89 -37.05
C TYR A 101 49.54 -10.08 -38.58
N ASN A 102 49.85 -9.03 -39.33
CA ASN A 102 49.83 -9.06 -40.80
C ASN A 102 51.25 -8.95 -41.36
N PRO A 103 51.83 -10.06 -41.86
CA PRO A 103 53.19 -10.08 -42.42
C PRO A 103 53.39 -9.12 -43.60
N PHE A 104 52.36 -8.91 -44.41
CA PHE A 104 52.41 -8.05 -45.59
C PHE A 104 52.47 -6.56 -45.20
N GLU A 105 51.74 -6.16 -44.17
CA GLU A 105 51.79 -4.79 -43.61
C GLU A 105 53.14 -4.51 -42.96
N ILE A 106 53.70 -5.46 -42.21
CA ILE A 106 55.02 -5.32 -41.56
C ILE A 106 56.14 -5.16 -42.58
N LEU A 107 56.05 -5.87 -43.71
CA LEU A 107 57.00 -5.78 -44.82
C LEU A 107 56.68 -4.65 -45.82
N GLY A 108 55.53 -3.97 -45.69
CA GLY A 108 55.09 -2.90 -46.58
C GLY A 108 54.83 -3.34 -48.03
N ILE A 109 54.35 -4.57 -48.23
CA ILE A 109 54.17 -5.20 -49.55
C ILE A 109 52.72 -5.63 -49.79
N SER A 110 52.31 -5.70 -51.07
CA SER A 110 50.99 -6.24 -51.45
C SER A 110 50.93 -7.77 -51.29
N PRO A 111 49.77 -8.34 -50.89
CA PRO A 111 49.54 -9.79 -50.84
C PRO A 111 49.71 -10.52 -52.18
N SER A 112 49.72 -9.80 -53.30
CA SER A 112 49.77 -10.35 -54.66
C SER A 112 51.19 -10.53 -55.23
N LEU A 113 52.24 -10.27 -54.44
CA LEU A 113 53.63 -10.32 -54.91
C LEU A 113 54.19 -11.76 -54.94
N SER A 114 55.04 -12.05 -55.92
CA SER A 114 55.68 -13.35 -56.04
C SER A 114 56.73 -13.56 -54.94
N GLU A 115 56.99 -14.81 -54.54
CA GLU A 115 57.99 -15.12 -53.51
C GLU A 115 59.41 -14.62 -53.86
N LYS A 116 59.74 -14.55 -55.15
CA LYS A 116 61.01 -13.99 -55.63
C LYS A 116 61.11 -12.49 -55.33
N ASP A 117 59.99 -11.77 -55.49
CA ASP A 117 59.91 -10.33 -55.22
C ASP A 117 59.94 -10.05 -53.72
N ILE A 118 59.26 -10.88 -52.91
CA ILE A 118 59.28 -10.81 -51.44
C ILE A 118 60.72 -10.95 -50.92
N LYS A 119 61.49 -11.92 -51.45
CA LYS A 119 62.91 -12.12 -51.11
C LYS A 119 63.77 -10.90 -51.48
N SER A 120 63.53 -10.32 -52.66
CA SER A 120 64.26 -9.13 -53.11
C SER A 120 63.94 -7.91 -52.23
N HIS A 121 62.68 -7.74 -51.81
CA HIS A 121 62.21 -6.63 -50.99
C HIS A 121 62.73 -6.75 -49.56
N TYR A 122 62.64 -7.94 -48.95
CA TYR A 122 63.24 -8.21 -47.65
C TYR A 122 64.75 -7.95 -47.65
N LYS A 123 65.48 -8.33 -48.71
CA LYS A 123 66.94 -8.07 -48.83
C LYS A 123 67.27 -6.57 -48.90
N LYS A 124 66.37 -5.73 -49.40
CA LYS A 124 66.51 -4.26 -49.37
C LYS A 124 66.23 -3.72 -47.97
N LEU A 125 65.12 -4.13 -47.35
CA LEU A 125 64.74 -3.71 -46.01
C LEU A 125 65.73 -4.17 -44.93
N SER A 126 66.23 -5.40 -45.01
CA SER A 126 67.20 -5.94 -44.05
C SER A 126 68.54 -5.22 -44.08
N LYS A 127 68.95 -4.68 -45.24
CA LYS A 127 70.14 -3.82 -45.35
C LYS A 127 69.92 -2.43 -44.77
N GLN A 128 68.69 -1.92 -44.83
CA GLN A 128 68.31 -0.60 -44.31
C GLN A 128 68.11 -0.63 -42.80
N PHE A 129 67.45 -1.67 -42.29
CA PHE A 129 67.10 -1.83 -40.88
C PHE A 129 68.01 -2.79 -40.12
N HIS A 130 69.23 -3.05 -40.61
CA HIS A 130 70.17 -3.92 -39.90
C HIS A 130 70.59 -3.26 -38.58
N PRO A 131 70.56 -3.98 -37.44
CA PRO A 131 70.84 -3.39 -36.11
C PRO A 131 72.24 -2.76 -36.02
N ASP A 132 73.17 -3.24 -36.83
CA ASP A 132 74.56 -2.75 -36.88
C ASP A 132 74.75 -1.48 -37.75
N LYS A 133 73.77 -1.12 -38.60
CA LYS A 133 73.85 0.02 -39.53
C LYS A 133 72.99 1.21 -39.11
N VAL A 134 71.94 0.97 -38.34
CA VAL A 134 71.03 2.00 -37.85
C VAL A 134 71.54 2.51 -36.52
N LYS A 135 72.01 3.77 -36.48
CA LYS A 135 72.30 4.43 -35.21
C LYS A 135 70.98 4.92 -34.59
N PRO A 136 70.76 4.76 -33.28
CA PRO A 136 69.55 5.23 -32.62
C PRO A 136 69.40 6.74 -32.84
N SER A 137 68.22 7.14 -33.31
CA SER A 137 67.81 8.55 -33.35
C SER A 137 67.40 8.99 -31.94
N ALA A 138 67.25 10.30 -31.69
CA ALA A 138 66.94 10.82 -30.35
C ALA A 138 65.61 10.29 -29.74
N ASN A 139 64.76 9.63 -30.54
CA ASN A 139 63.45 9.11 -30.14
C ASN A 139 63.32 7.58 -30.31
N GLU A 140 64.38 6.85 -30.69
CA GLU A 140 64.33 5.40 -30.89
C GLU A 140 65.41 4.70 -30.07
N THR A 141 65.02 3.69 -29.31
CA THR A 141 65.93 2.92 -28.46
C THR A 141 66.62 1.82 -29.26
N ALA A 142 67.83 1.42 -28.88
CA ALA A 142 68.54 0.30 -29.52
C ALA A 142 67.72 -1.01 -29.49
N GLU A 143 66.89 -1.19 -28.47
CA GLU A 143 65.96 -2.32 -28.31
C GLU A 143 64.83 -2.29 -29.35
N GLU A 144 64.25 -1.12 -29.63
CA GLU A 144 63.17 -0.97 -30.62
C GLU A 144 63.65 -1.25 -32.05
N ILE A 145 64.90 -0.88 -32.35
CA ILE A 145 65.54 -1.16 -33.65
C ILE A 145 65.75 -2.67 -33.82
N SER A 146 66.22 -3.34 -32.75
CA SER A 146 66.32 -4.80 -32.68
C SER A 146 64.96 -5.46 -32.90
N ASP A 147 63.93 -5.02 -32.17
CA ASP A 147 62.60 -5.60 -32.22
C ASP A 147 61.94 -5.42 -33.58
N ARG A 148 62.09 -4.25 -34.20
CA ARG A 148 61.63 -4.00 -35.56
C ARG A 148 62.31 -4.93 -36.57
N PHE A 149 63.61 -5.18 -36.41
CA PHE A 149 64.33 -6.14 -37.26
C PHE A 149 63.86 -7.59 -37.03
N VAL A 150 63.60 -7.97 -35.78
CA VAL A 150 63.02 -9.27 -35.44
C VAL A 150 61.63 -9.43 -36.06
N GLN A 151 60.76 -8.41 -35.96
CA GLN A 151 59.43 -8.42 -36.58
C GLN A 151 59.49 -8.52 -38.11
N LEU A 152 60.40 -7.78 -38.76
CA LEU A 152 60.65 -7.88 -40.21
C LEU A 152 61.11 -9.29 -40.60
N THR A 153 61.97 -9.90 -39.80
CA THR A 153 62.48 -11.26 -40.03
C THR A 153 61.40 -12.31 -39.81
N LYS A 154 60.57 -12.17 -38.76
CA LYS A 154 59.39 -13.01 -38.52
C LYS A 154 58.37 -12.90 -39.65
N ALA A 155 58.11 -11.69 -40.15
CA ALA A 155 57.17 -11.46 -41.24
C ALA A 155 57.67 -12.11 -42.54
N TYR A 156 58.95 -11.95 -42.87
CA TYR A 156 59.55 -12.63 -44.02
C TYR A 156 59.49 -14.16 -43.90
N LYS A 157 59.81 -14.70 -42.73
CA LYS A 157 59.74 -16.15 -42.47
C LYS A 157 58.31 -16.69 -42.58
N SER A 158 57.31 -15.95 -42.10
CA SER A 158 55.90 -16.35 -42.19
C SER A 158 55.38 -16.45 -43.63
N LEU A 159 56.02 -15.77 -44.58
CA LEU A 159 55.65 -15.81 -46.00
C LEU A 159 56.51 -16.78 -46.83
N THR A 160 57.67 -17.21 -46.32
CA THR A 160 58.64 -18.01 -47.08
C THR A 160 58.86 -19.42 -46.54
N ASP A 161 58.58 -19.66 -45.26
CA ASP A 161 58.69 -20.97 -44.62
C ASP A 161 57.30 -21.60 -44.50
N GLU A 162 57.10 -22.77 -45.11
CA GLU A 162 55.81 -23.47 -45.09
C GLU A 162 55.33 -23.80 -43.67
N THR A 163 56.23 -24.03 -42.72
CA THR A 163 55.87 -24.40 -41.34
C THR A 163 55.33 -23.19 -40.56
N ILE A 164 56.03 -22.05 -40.67
CA ILE A 164 55.67 -20.79 -40.02
C ILE A 164 54.43 -20.19 -40.71
N ARG A 165 54.31 -20.37 -42.03
CA ARG A 165 53.12 -19.99 -42.79
C ARG A 165 51.88 -20.75 -42.33
N LYS A 166 51.96 -22.07 -42.18
CA LYS A 166 50.86 -22.88 -41.63
C LYS A 166 50.51 -22.48 -40.20
N ASN A 167 51.50 -22.18 -39.36
CA ASN A 167 51.26 -21.68 -38.00
C ASN A 167 50.51 -20.34 -38.01
N TRP A 168 50.89 -19.43 -38.90
CA TRP A 168 50.20 -18.16 -39.08
C TRP A 168 48.78 -18.34 -39.64
N GLU A 169 48.58 -19.22 -40.63
CA GLU A 169 47.26 -19.51 -41.22
C GLU A 169 46.31 -20.18 -40.21
N LEU A 170 46.82 -21.05 -39.32
CA LEU A 170 46.02 -21.76 -38.31
C LEU A 170 45.81 -20.99 -37.01
N TYR A 171 46.81 -20.21 -36.56
CA TYR A 171 46.80 -19.55 -35.24
C TYR A 171 46.84 -18.02 -35.31
N GLY A 172 46.93 -17.43 -36.52
CA GLY A 172 47.04 -15.98 -36.71
C GLY A 172 48.39 -15.38 -36.31
N ASN A 173 49.39 -16.21 -35.97
CA ASN A 173 50.73 -15.77 -35.53
C ASN A 173 51.83 -16.74 -36.04
N PRO A 174 52.97 -16.23 -36.56
CA PRO A 174 54.11 -17.06 -37.00
C PRO A 174 54.67 -18.02 -35.94
N ASP A 175 54.59 -17.66 -34.66
CA ASP A 175 55.17 -18.45 -33.56
C ASP A 175 54.28 -19.65 -33.15
N GLY A 176 53.10 -19.82 -33.75
CA GLY A 176 52.17 -20.93 -33.47
C GLY A 176 51.15 -20.63 -32.38
N ARG A 177 50.63 -21.68 -31.72
CA ARG A 177 49.60 -21.56 -30.66
C ARG A 177 50.17 -20.79 -29.48
N GLN A 178 49.67 -19.58 -29.25
CA GLN A 178 50.01 -18.80 -28.06
C GLN A 178 49.38 -19.39 -26.80
N GLU A 179 50.14 -19.43 -25.70
CA GLU A 179 49.59 -19.74 -24.39
C GLU A 179 48.58 -18.66 -24.01
N MET A 180 47.36 -19.07 -23.67
CA MET A 180 46.32 -18.14 -23.21
C MET A 180 46.70 -17.64 -21.82
N SER A 181 47.23 -16.42 -21.74
CA SER A 181 47.46 -15.75 -20.46
C SER A 181 46.13 -15.24 -19.91
N MET A 182 45.80 -15.66 -18.68
CA MET A 182 44.58 -15.20 -18.01
C MET A 182 44.85 -13.87 -17.31
N GLY A 183 44.34 -12.78 -17.88
CA GLY A 183 44.44 -11.44 -17.30
C GLY A 183 43.27 -11.11 -16.37
N ILE A 184 43.54 -10.41 -15.27
CA ILE A 184 42.50 -9.80 -14.42
C ILE A 184 42.46 -8.30 -14.73
N ALA A 185 41.26 -7.77 -15.00
CA ALA A 185 41.02 -6.34 -15.26
C ALA A 185 41.14 -5.44 -14.00
N LEU A 186 41.96 -5.83 -13.03
CA LEU A 186 42.28 -5.01 -11.86
C LEU A 186 43.62 -4.32 -12.11
N PRO A 187 43.73 -3.01 -11.79
CA PRO A 187 44.99 -2.30 -11.91
C PRO A 187 46.09 -2.92 -11.03
N LYS A 188 47.29 -3.06 -11.58
CA LYS A 188 48.44 -3.68 -10.88
C LYS A 188 48.80 -2.98 -9.56
N TRP A 189 48.65 -1.66 -9.48
CA TRP A 189 48.97 -0.87 -8.28
C TRP A 189 48.19 -1.27 -7.01
N ILE A 190 47.03 -1.95 -7.13
CA ILE A 190 46.24 -2.42 -5.98
C ILE A 190 46.95 -3.60 -5.28
N VAL A 191 47.68 -4.42 -6.04
CA VAL A 191 48.27 -5.69 -5.58
C VAL A 191 49.79 -5.57 -5.37
N GLU A 192 50.40 -4.48 -5.84
CA GLU A 192 51.81 -4.16 -5.59
C GLU A 192 52.13 -4.10 -4.09
N SER A 193 53.34 -4.57 -3.73
CA SER A 193 53.78 -4.80 -2.36
C SER A 193 53.70 -3.57 -1.44
N HIS A 194 53.83 -2.37 -1.99
CA HIS A 194 53.72 -1.12 -1.25
C HIS A 194 52.26 -0.79 -0.85
N ASN A 195 51.30 -1.06 -1.72
CA ASN A 195 49.90 -0.63 -1.54
C ASN A 195 49.01 -1.74 -0.96
N ASN A 196 49.41 -3.01 -1.11
CA ASN A 196 48.65 -4.16 -0.62
C ASN A 196 48.34 -4.04 0.90
N ILE A 197 49.31 -3.61 1.71
CA ILE A 197 49.11 -3.43 3.17
C ILE A 197 48.02 -2.37 3.45
N TRP A 198 48.00 -1.27 2.69
CA TRP A 198 46.99 -0.23 2.81
C TRP A 198 45.60 -0.70 2.37
N VAL A 199 45.53 -1.43 1.25
CA VAL A 199 44.27 -2.00 0.74
C VAL A 199 43.70 -3.02 1.73
N LEU A 200 44.54 -3.91 2.26
CA LEU A 200 44.15 -4.88 3.29
C LEU A 200 43.71 -4.19 4.59
N GLY A 201 44.40 -3.13 4.99
CA GLY A 201 44.05 -2.31 6.16
C GLY A 201 42.68 -1.63 6.00
N ILE A 202 42.41 -1.00 4.85
CA ILE A 202 41.11 -0.39 4.53
C ILE A 202 40.02 -1.46 4.49
N TYR A 203 40.29 -2.60 3.84
CA TYR A 203 39.36 -3.73 3.80
C TYR A 203 39.02 -4.21 5.23
N GLY A 204 40.04 -4.40 6.08
CA GLY A 204 39.87 -4.76 7.49
C GLY A 204 39.08 -3.71 8.28
N LEU A 205 39.29 -2.41 8.04
CA LEU A 205 38.53 -1.33 8.67
C LEU A 205 37.06 -1.34 8.23
N ILE A 206 36.79 -1.52 6.93
CA ILE A 206 35.43 -1.55 6.39
C ILE A 206 34.67 -2.76 6.94
N PHE A 207 35.23 -3.97 6.82
CA PHE A 207 34.53 -5.19 7.21
C PHE A 207 34.58 -5.47 8.72
N GLY A 208 35.65 -5.10 9.41
CA GLY A 208 35.80 -5.30 10.85
C GLY A 208 35.26 -4.15 11.71
N GLY A 209 35.21 -2.93 11.17
CA GLY A 209 34.76 -1.74 11.90
C GLY A 209 33.45 -1.17 11.36
N ALA A 210 33.47 -0.70 10.11
CA ALA A 210 32.34 0.05 9.54
C ALA A 210 31.08 -0.80 9.39
N LEU A 211 31.20 -2.03 8.88
CA LEU A 211 30.06 -2.93 8.69
C LEU A 211 29.44 -3.34 10.03
N PRO A 212 30.18 -3.81 11.05
CA PRO A 212 29.63 -4.05 12.38
C PRO A 212 29.01 -2.81 13.03
N ALA A 213 29.59 -1.63 12.85
CA ALA A 213 29.02 -0.38 13.37
C ALA A 213 27.70 -0.01 12.68
N LEU A 214 27.62 -0.15 11.35
CA LEU A 214 26.41 0.11 10.57
C LEU A 214 25.30 -0.89 10.90
N VAL A 215 25.64 -2.18 10.93
CA VAL A 215 24.71 -3.26 11.30
C VAL A 215 24.27 -3.10 12.75
N GLY A 216 25.18 -2.79 13.67
CA GLY A 216 24.87 -2.52 15.07
C GLY A 216 23.91 -1.33 15.22
N ARG A 217 24.21 -0.21 14.57
CA ARG A 217 23.33 0.98 14.60
C ARG A 217 21.94 0.67 14.02
N TRP A 218 21.87 -0.07 12.91
CA TRP A 218 20.61 -0.50 12.33
C TRP A 218 19.84 -1.45 13.26
N TRP A 219 20.51 -2.48 13.79
CA TRP A 219 19.93 -3.49 14.67
C TRP A 219 19.37 -2.88 15.95
N PHE A 220 20.17 -2.08 16.66
CA PHE A 220 19.72 -1.42 17.89
C PHE A 220 18.65 -0.36 17.63
N GLY A 221 18.68 0.33 16.49
CA GLY A 221 17.62 1.24 16.08
C GLY A 221 16.31 0.52 15.73
N SER A 222 16.39 -0.61 15.02
CA SER A 222 15.23 -1.40 14.61
C SER A 222 14.60 -2.13 15.80
N ARG A 223 15.42 -2.70 16.69
CA ARG A 223 14.96 -3.42 17.90
C ARG A 223 14.18 -2.54 18.87
N GLN A 224 14.41 -1.22 18.85
CA GLN A 224 13.65 -0.28 19.67
C GLN A 224 12.22 -0.08 19.17
N LYS A 225 11.88 -0.44 17.93
CA LYS A 225 10.55 -0.27 17.35
C LYS A 225 9.78 -1.59 17.33
N THR A 226 8.48 -1.52 17.59
CA THR A 226 7.54 -2.64 17.43
C THR A 226 7.18 -2.83 15.96
N LYS A 227 6.47 -3.92 15.65
CA LYS A 227 5.89 -4.16 14.31
C LYS A 227 5.05 -2.99 13.81
N ASP A 228 4.36 -2.30 14.73
CA ASP A 228 3.51 -1.14 14.44
C ASP A 228 4.29 0.18 14.25
N GLY A 229 5.63 0.14 14.35
CA GLY A 229 6.50 1.30 14.16
C GLY A 229 6.63 2.23 15.37
N VAL A 230 6.09 1.83 16.53
CA VAL A 230 6.10 2.55 17.82
C VAL A 230 7.30 2.12 18.67
N ASN A 231 7.82 2.97 19.55
CA ASN A 231 8.87 2.56 20.49
C ASN A 231 8.36 1.46 21.44
N ALA A 232 9.15 0.40 21.64
CA ALA A 232 8.82 -0.71 22.53
C ALA A 232 8.49 -0.25 23.96
N LYS A 233 9.12 0.83 24.45
CA LYS A 233 8.82 1.42 25.76
C LYS A 233 7.43 2.07 25.79
N SER A 234 7.02 2.75 24.72
CA SER A 234 5.66 3.32 24.59
C SER A 234 4.61 2.22 24.61
N ALA A 235 4.83 1.14 23.86
CA ALA A 235 3.93 -0.03 23.87
C ALA A 235 3.85 -0.70 25.25
N ALA A 236 4.97 -0.80 25.98
CA ALA A 236 4.97 -1.32 27.34
C ALA A 236 4.18 -0.42 28.31
N VAL A 237 4.20 0.91 28.11
CA VAL A 237 3.36 1.84 28.88
C VAL A 237 1.88 1.63 28.54
N PHE A 238 1.52 1.50 27.27
CA PHE A 238 0.14 1.21 26.85
C PHE A 238 -0.40 -0.05 27.52
N PHE A 239 0.35 -1.14 27.48
CA PHE A 239 -0.03 -2.41 28.11
C PHE A 239 -0.26 -2.32 29.63
N LYS A 240 0.49 -1.46 30.32
CA LYS A 240 0.40 -1.26 31.77
C LYS A 240 -0.67 -0.28 32.21
N SER A 241 -1.02 0.69 31.37
CA SER A 241 -1.90 1.80 31.75
C SER A 241 -3.34 1.63 31.29
N LEU A 242 -3.59 0.88 30.22
CA LEU A 242 -4.94 0.63 29.72
C LEU A 242 -5.68 -0.39 30.59
N LYS A 243 -6.94 -0.08 30.93
CA LYS A 243 -7.86 -0.94 31.67
C LYS A 243 -9.09 -1.28 30.82
N GLU A 244 -9.89 -2.25 31.27
CA GLU A 244 -11.09 -2.71 30.58
C GLU A 244 -12.20 -1.65 30.50
N GLU A 245 -12.27 -0.78 31.50
CA GLU A 245 -13.25 0.31 31.60
C GLU A 245 -12.69 1.66 31.11
N SER A 246 -11.50 1.67 30.50
CA SER A 246 -10.85 2.91 30.11
C SER A 246 -11.65 3.69 29.07
N MET A 247 -12.15 4.86 29.47
CA MET A 247 -12.85 5.80 28.61
C MET A 247 -11.88 6.76 27.88
N MET A 248 -12.43 7.65 27.03
CA MET A 248 -11.61 8.52 26.16
C MET A 248 -10.58 9.38 26.92
N GLU A 249 -10.88 9.88 28.10
CA GLU A 249 -9.95 10.72 28.88
C GLU A 249 -8.73 9.93 29.37
N GLU A 250 -8.94 8.68 29.79
CA GLU A 250 -7.85 7.76 30.15
C GLU A 250 -6.99 7.39 28.94
N VAL A 251 -7.63 7.19 27.78
CA VAL A 251 -6.95 6.93 26.51
C VAL A 251 -6.06 8.12 26.11
N VAL A 252 -6.56 9.36 26.22
CA VAL A 252 -5.77 10.58 25.95
C VAL A 252 -4.61 10.72 26.94
N GLY A 253 -4.85 10.50 28.22
CA GLY A 253 -3.79 10.54 29.24
C GLY A 253 -2.71 9.47 29.01
N THR A 254 -3.12 8.27 28.61
CA THR A 254 -2.24 7.15 28.27
C THR A 254 -1.42 7.44 27.01
N LEU A 255 -2.05 7.99 25.96
CA LEU A 255 -1.37 8.47 24.76
C LEU A 255 -0.30 9.52 25.11
N GLY A 256 -0.62 10.45 26.02
CA GLY A 256 0.31 11.45 26.54
C GLY A 256 1.59 10.87 27.13
N LYS A 257 1.52 9.69 27.78
CA LYS A 257 2.68 9.04 28.39
C LYS A 257 3.69 8.53 27.35
N ALA A 258 3.21 8.07 26.19
CA ALA A 258 4.07 7.56 25.12
C ALA A 258 5.02 8.62 24.54
N TYR A 259 4.59 9.89 24.50
CA TYR A 259 5.40 10.98 23.94
C TYR A 259 6.71 11.26 24.69
N GLN A 260 6.93 10.66 25.87
CA GLN A 260 8.27 10.65 26.47
C GLN A 260 9.32 9.99 25.57
N PHE A 261 8.95 8.90 24.89
CA PHE A 261 9.86 8.08 24.09
C PHE A 261 9.76 8.37 22.60
N GLU A 262 8.62 8.90 22.15
CA GLU A 262 8.37 9.21 20.74
C GLU A 262 8.89 10.58 20.31
N MET A 263 8.85 11.58 21.21
CA MET A 263 9.37 12.92 20.88
C MET A 263 10.89 12.96 20.88
N SER A 264 11.44 13.64 19.86
CA SER A 264 12.86 13.95 19.78
C SER A 264 13.30 14.88 20.93
N ASP A 265 14.56 14.77 21.35
CA ASP A 265 15.16 15.66 22.35
C ASP A 265 15.50 17.06 21.79
N VAL A 266 15.46 17.24 20.48
CA VAL A 266 15.92 18.45 19.80
C VAL A 266 14.96 19.61 20.08
N GLY A 267 15.46 20.66 20.73
CA GLY A 267 14.69 21.90 20.95
C GLY A 267 13.75 21.89 22.17
N VAL A 268 13.70 20.80 22.94
CA VAL A 268 12.86 20.72 24.15
C VAL A 268 13.57 21.38 25.33
N LYS A 269 13.14 22.60 25.68
CA LYS A 269 13.61 23.30 26.88
C LYS A 269 12.79 22.91 28.09
N LYS A 270 13.43 22.85 29.27
CA LYS A 270 12.76 22.55 30.55
C LYS A 270 11.74 23.63 30.94
N VAL A 271 12.01 24.87 30.58
CA VAL A 271 11.12 26.02 30.75
C VAL A 271 10.97 26.68 29.38
N ASP A 272 9.72 26.78 28.92
CA ASP A 272 9.38 27.38 27.63
C ASP A 272 8.14 28.26 27.82
N VAL A 273 8.37 29.58 27.79
CA VAL A 273 7.35 30.61 28.04
C VAL A 273 6.15 30.46 27.09
N ASN A 274 6.38 30.00 25.85
CA ASN A 274 5.31 29.81 24.88
C ASN A 274 4.40 28.64 25.28
N ILE A 275 4.98 27.55 25.78
CA ILE A 275 4.22 26.39 26.29
C ILE A 275 3.49 26.75 27.58
N ASP A 276 4.12 27.52 28.48
CA ASP A 276 3.50 27.95 29.73
C ASP A 276 2.28 28.87 29.48
N ARG A 277 2.38 29.77 28.47
CA ARG A 277 1.25 30.60 28.01
C ARG A 277 0.11 29.76 27.45
N LEU A 278 0.42 28.80 26.57
CA LEU A 278 -0.58 27.90 25.99
C LEU A 278 -1.27 27.07 27.07
N GLU A 279 -0.52 26.53 28.04
CA GLU A 279 -1.11 25.77 29.15
C GLU A 279 -2.06 26.63 29.99
N SER A 280 -1.69 27.89 30.26
CA SER A 280 -2.55 28.81 31.00
C SER A 280 -3.86 29.11 30.25
N GLU A 281 -3.83 29.16 28.92
CA GLU A 281 -5.02 29.35 28.09
C GLU A 281 -5.88 28.08 28.03
N ILE A 282 -5.25 26.90 27.95
CA ILE A 282 -5.93 25.60 28.01
C ILE A 282 -6.64 25.43 29.36
N GLU A 283 -5.98 25.80 30.47
CA GLU A 283 -6.58 25.74 31.81
C GLU A 283 -7.85 26.60 31.90
N LYS A 284 -7.87 27.78 31.26
CA LYS A 284 -9.06 28.65 31.18
C LYS A 284 -10.20 28.04 30.36
N ARG A 285 -9.90 27.38 29.23
CA ARG A 285 -10.92 26.86 28.31
C ARG A 285 -11.43 25.46 28.66
N ALA A 286 -10.56 24.58 29.16
CA ALA A 286 -10.86 23.17 29.44
C ALA A 286 -11.06 22.86 30.93
N GLY A 287 -10.62 23.73 31.84
CA GLY A 287 -10.89 23.63 33.29
C GLY A 287 -10.57 22.25 33.89
N VAL A 288 -11.59 21.61 34.46
CA VAL A 288 -11.49 20.34 35.21
C VAL A 288 -10.92 19.20 34.35
N LYS A 289 -11.32 19.09 33.08
CA LYS A 289 -10.88 18.00 32.19
C LYS A 289 -9.38 18.01 31.93
N TRP A 290 -8.81 19.20 31.77
CA TRP A 290 -7.35 19.32 31.64
C TRP A 290 -6.65 18.86 32.92
N SER A 291 -7.21 19.18 34.09
CA SER A 291 -6.66 18.75 35.37
C SER A 291 -6.66 17.23 35.53
N GLU A 292 -7.69 16.54 35.04
CA GLU A 292 -7.82 15.08 35.08
C GLU A 292 -6.82 14.40 34.16
N VAL A 293 -6.74 14.82 32.90
CA VAL A 293 -5.75 14.28 31.96
C VAL A 293 -4.32 14.54 32.45
N ARG A 294 -4.07 15.71 33.04
CA ARG A 294 -2.79 16.02 33.68
C ARG A 294 -2.50 15.10 34.86
N LYS A 295 -3.50 14.71 35.67
CA LYS A 295 -3.33 13.73 36.75
C LYS A 295 -2.99 12.35 36.20
N ILE A 296 -3.74 11.89 35.19
CA ILE A 296 -3.55 10.57 34.57
C ILE A 296 -2.16 10.46 33.94
N ALA A 297 -1.68 11.53 33.31
CA ALA A 297 -0.40 11.55 32.60
C ALA A 297 0.85 11.64 33.52
N LYS A 298 0.68 11.94 34.82
CA LYS A 298 1.78 11.97 35.79
C LYS A 298 2.42 10.58 35.96
N ASP A 299 3.71 10.58 36.27
CA ASP A 299 4.41 9.38 36.70
C ASP A 299 4.06 9.00 38.14
N VAL A 300 4.51 7.82 38.57
CA VAL A 300 4.41 7.34 39.96
C VAL A 300 5.04 8.35 40.93
N ASP A 301 6.06 9.09 40.49
CA ASP A 301 6.74 10.15 41.24
C ASP A 301 5.95 11.47 41.33
N GLY A 302 4.73 11.53 40.79
CA GLY A 302 3.82 12.67 40.87
C GLY A 302 4.19 13.88 39.99
N LYS A 303 5.33 13.83 39.28
CA LYS A 303 5.79 14.89 38.36
C LYS A 303 5.50 14.54 36.91
N LEU A 304 5.27 15.56 36.09
CA LEU A 304 5.04 15.41 34.65
C LEU A 304 6.37 15.59 33.91
N HIS A 305 6.78 14.59 33.13
CA HIS A 305 7.98 14.68 32.30
C HIS A 305 7.86 15.82 31.26
N VAL A 306 8.94 16.56 31.02
CA VAL A 306 8.96 17.78 30.17
C VAL A 306 8.39 17.51 28.77
N LYS A 307 8.84 16.44 28.10
CA LYS A 307 8.34 16.04 26.77
C LYS A 307 6.84 15.74 26.76
N ARG A 308 6.34 15.03 27.77
CA ARG A 308 4.91 14.66 27.85
C ARG A 308 4.04 15.89 28.07
N ARG A 309 4.44 16.79 28.97
CA ARG A 309 3.78 18.08 29.19
C ARG A 309 3.66 18.84 27.88
N ARG A 310 4.77 18.98 27.17
CA ARG A 310 4.83 19.68 25.89
C ARG A 310 3.91 19.03 24.85
N ALA A 311 3.94 17.71 24.70
CA ALA A 311 3.05 16.99 23.80
C ALA A 311 1.57 17.23 24.14
N LEU A 312 1.19 17.04 25.41
CA LEU A 312 -0.18 17.22 25.86
C LEU A 312 -0.69 18.65 25.66
N VAL A 313 0.14 19.65 25.95
CA VAL A 313 -0.20 21.06 25.70
C VAL A 313 -0.42 21.32 24.21
N LEU A 314 0.46 20.82 23.33
CA LEU A 314 0.30 20.97 21.88
C LEU A 314 -0.92 20.22 21.34
N LEU A 315 -1.23 19.04 21.88
CA LEU A 315 -2.42 18.27 21.54
C LEU A 315 -3.71 18.99 21.97
N TYR A 316 -3.76 19.50 23.20
CA TYR A 316 -4.93 20.23 23.69
C TYR A 316 -5.09 21.60 23.02
N ALA A 317 -3.98 22.28 22.68
CA ALA A 317 -4.03 23.48 21.87
C ALA A 317 -4.69 23.20 20.49
N HIS A 318 -4.41 22.03 19.89
CA HIS A 318 -5.08 21.59 18.67
C HIS A 318 -6.56 21.30 18.92
N LEU A 319 -6.90 20.48 19.91
CA LEU A 319 -8.28 20.10 20.23
C LEU A 319 -9.16 21.32 20.55
N LEU A 320 -8.60 22.35 21.18
CA LEU A 320 -9.30 23.59 21.53
C LEU A 320 -9.17 24.69 20.45
N ARG A 321 -8.51 24.39 19.33
CA ARG A 321 -8.31 25.31 18.19
C ARG A 321 -7.68 26.64 18.63
N ILE A 322 -6.65 26.57 19.48
CA ILE A 322 -5.88 27.72 19.94
C ILE A 322 -4.80 28.03 18.90
N ASP A 323 -4.74 29.28 18.44
CA ASP A 323 -3.76 29.71 17.44
C ASP A 323 -2.36 29.83 18.06
N ILE A 324 -1.38 29.17 17.43
CA ILE A 324 0.03 29.20 17.84
C ILE A 324 0.78 30.19 16.94
N SER A 325 1.42 31.22 17.49
CA SER A 325 2.13 32.23 16.68
C SER A 325 3.49 31.76 16.15
N ASP A 326 4.16 30.82 16.81
CA ASP A 326 5.50 30.35 16.44
C ASP A 326 5.45 29.24 15.37
N GLU A 327 6.06 29.47 14.21
CA GLU A 327 6.10 28.51 13.09
C GLU A 327 6.81 27.19 13.48
N LYS A 328 7.80 27.23 14.38
CA LYS A 328 8.50 26.02 14.84
C LYS A 328 7.56 25.13 15.66
N LEU A 329 6.80 25.74 16.58
CA LEU A 329 5.80 25.04 17.39
C LEU A 329 4.65 24.50 16.53
N GLN A 330 4.22 25.24 15.50
CA GLN A 330 3.22 24.73 14.55
C GLN A 330 3.72 23.49 13.81
N LYS A 331 4.99 23.47 13.36
CA LYS A 331 5.59 22.29 12.72
C LYS A 331 5.70 21.11 13.68
N GLU A 332 6.08 21.35 14.93
CA GLU A 332 6.14 20.33 15.97
C GLU A 332 4.75 19.77 16.30
N GLN A 333 3.74 20.62 16.48
CA GLN A 333 2.35 20.22 16.68
C GLN A 333 1.84 19.37 15.52
N ALA A 334 2.12 19.78 14.28
CA ALA A 334 1.75 19.01 13.09
C ALA A 334 2.41 17.61 13.06
N GLN A 335 3.70 17.50 13.43
CA GLN A 335 4.39 16.22 13.52
C GLN A 335 3.78 15.30 14.58
N ILE A 336 3.47 15.84 15.76
CA ILE A 336 2.82 15.11 16.85
C ILE A 336 1.46 14.59 16.38
N ILE A 337 0.63 15.45 15.77
CA ILE A 337 -0.71 15.07 15.30
C ILE A 337 -0.65 14.00 14.20
N LEU A 338 0.28 14.11 13.25
CA LEU A 338 0.45 13.11 12.19
C LEU A 338 0.93 11.75 12.74
N GLN A 339 1.56 11.71 13.91
CA GLN A 339 1.96 10.48 14.57
C GLN A 339 0.82 9.78 15.34
N ILE A 340 -0.25 10.51 15.70
CA ILE A 340 -1.36 10.00 16.52
C ILE A 340 -1.96 8.70 15.98
N PRO A 341 -2.30 8.54 14.67
CA PRO A 341 -2.95 7.33 14.18
C PRO A 341 -2.09 6.08 14.41
N LEU A 342 -0.76 6.22 14.29
CA LEU A 342 0.19 5.14 14.53
C LEU A 342 0.25 4.75 16.01
N LEU A 343 0.20 5.73 16.92
CA LEU A 343 0.16 5.46 18.36
C LEU A 343 -1.19 4.89 18.82
N LEU A 344 -2.30 5.39 18.28
CA LEU A 344 -3.63 4.86 18.57
C LEU A 344 -3.82 3.45 18.02
N ASN A 345 -3.25 3.12 16.84
CA ASN A 345 -3.27 1.74 16.33
C ASN A 345 -2.49 0.79 17.26
N ALA A 346 -1.33 1.20 17.78
CA ALA A 346 -0.59 0.38 18.73
C ALA A 346 -1.34 0.21 20.06
N LEU A 347 -2.03 1.25 20.54
CA LEU A 347 -2.89 1.18 21.72
C LEU A 347 -4.13 0.29 21.47
N LEU A 348 -4.71 0.36 20.27
CA LEU A 348 -5.82 -0.46 19.84
C LEU A 348 -5.42 -1.95 19.79
N ASN A 349 -4.24 -2.28 19.25
CA ASN A 349 -3.72 -3.65 19.24
C ASN A 349 -3.58 -4.25 20.65
N VAL A 350 -3.20 -3.42 21.64
CA VAL A 350 -3.16 -3.84 23.06
C VAL A 350 -4.55 -4.10 23.63
N SER A 351 -5.56 -3.32 23.22
CA SER A 351 -6.95 -3.51 23.63
C SER A 351 -7.57 -4.76 22.98
N ILE A 352 -7.34 -4.93 21.67
CA ILE A 352 -7.84 -6.07 20.88
C ILE A 352 -7.26 -7.38 21.38
N SER A 353 -5.99 -7.43 21.79
CA SER A 353 -5.40 -8.67 22.32
C SER A 353 -6.06 -9.17 23.62
N ARG A 354 -6.80 -8.29 24.31
CA ARG A 354 -7.62 -8.60 25.49
C ARG A 354 -9.12 -8.68 25.17
N ASN A 355 -9.50 -8.53 23.91
CA ASN A 355 -10.87 -8.47 23.40
C ASN A 355 -11.75 -7.40 24.07
N TRP A 356 -11.17 -6.32 24.59
CA TRP A 356 -11.94 -5.27 25.28
C TRP A 356 -12.70 -4.38 24.29
N LEU A 357 -14.01 -4.19 24.49
CA LEU A 357 -14.83 -3.39 23.58
C LEU A 357 -14.76 -1.89 23.90
N LEU A 358 -15.10 -1.46 25.12
CA LEU A 358 -15.15 -0.03 25.48
C LEU A 358 -13.86 0.75 25.18
N PRO A 359 -12.65 0.29 25.58
CA PRO A 359 -11.42 1.01 25.30
C PRO A 359 -11.12 1.03 23.79
N SER A 360 -11.43 -0.04 23.08
CA SER A 360 -11.26 -0.09 21.62
C SER A 360 -12.14 0.94 20.90
N LEU A 361 -13.41 1.05 21.29
CA LEU A 361 -14.31 2.09 20.76
C LEU A 361 -13.80 3.50 21.10
N ALA A 362 -13.34 3.73 22.32
CA ALA A 362 -12.77 5.01 22.73
C ALA A 362 -11.52 5.39 21.91
N ILE A 363 -10.62 4.44 21.67
CA ILE A 363 -9.41 4.63 20.85
C ILE A 363 -9.78 4.94 19.39
N MET A 364 -10.74 4.21 18.82
CA MET A 364 -11.22 4.43 17.45
C MET A 364 -11.86 5.82 17.30
N ARG A 365 -12.78 6.20 18.20
CA ARG A 365 -13.42 7.51 18.20
C ARG A 365 -12.43 8.66 18.35
N LEU A 366 -11.40 8.47 19.18
CA LEU A 366 -10.40 9.50 19.45
C LEU A 366 -9.68 9.96 18.17
N ASN A 367 -9.51 9.09 17.17
CA ASN A 367 -8.98 9.49 15.86
C ASN A 367 -9.82 10.60 15.20
N ALA A 368 -11.15 10.51 15.27
CA ALA A 368 -12.06 11.50 14.71
C ALA A 368 -12.00 12.83 15.48
N TYR A 369 -11.92 12.79 16.81
CA TYR A 369 -11.74 13.98 17.64
C TYR A 369 -10.46 14.75 17.26
N PHE A 370 -9.35 14.04 17.03
CA PHE A 370 -8.12 14.68 16.54
C PHE A 370 -8.24 15.15 15.08
N ALA A 371 -8.93 14.42 14.21
CA ALA A 371 -9.17 14.85 12.82
C ALA A 371 -9.94 16.18 12.74
N GLN A 372 -10.96 16.31 13.58
CA GLN A 372 -11.86 17.47 13.61
C GLN A 372 -11.44 18.58 14.57
N ALA A 373 -10.34 18.37 15.30
CA ALA A 373 -9.86 19.27 16.33
C ALA A 373 -10.97 19.61 17.34
N LEU A 374 -11.45 18.59 18.03
CA LEU A 374 -12.49 18.69 19.05
C LEU A 374 -12.06 18.00 20.34
N PRO A 375 -12.27 18.60 21.52
CA PRO A 375 -11.99 17.91 22.76
C PRO A 375 -13.01 16.77 22.97
N PRO A 376 -12.60 15.62 23.55
CA PRO A 376 -13.52 14.57 23.95
C PRO A 376 -14.35 15.06 25.14
N VAL A 377 -15.53 15.62 24.85
CA VAL A 377 -16.46 16.18 25.84
C VAL A 377 -17.79 15.43 25.71
N GLU A 378 -18.49 15.30 26.83
CA GLU A 378 -19.79 14.61 26.92
C GLU A 378 -20.92 15.35 26.19
N ASP A 379 -20.77 16.66 25.99
CA ASP A 379 -21.72 17.47 25.24
C ASP A 379 -21.68 17.08 23.75
N GLU A 380 -22.62 16.20 23.38
CA GLU A 380 -22.81 15.71 22.04
C GLU A 380 -23.01 16.84 21.03
N ARG A 381 -23.52 18.01 21.45
CA ARG A 381 -23.76 19.15 20.56
C ARG A 381 -22.48 19.83 20.09
N LEU A 382 -21.36 19.63 20.78
CA LEU A 382 -20.07 20.15 20.31
C LEU A 382 -19.65 19.53 18.97
N ARG A 383 -20.20 18.38 18.59
CA ARG A 383 -20.01 17.80 17.25
C ARG A 383 -20.46 18.72 16.12
N LEU A 384 -21.36 19.67 16.37
CA LEU A 384 -21.82 20.64 15.37
C LEU A 384 -20.70 21.61 14.96
N THR A 385 -19.70 21.82 15.81
CA THR A 385 -18.54 22.67 15.51
C THR A 385 -17.55 22.03 14.51
N GLN A 386 -17.82 20.81 14.02
CA GLN A 386 -17.16 20.25 12.84
C GLN A 386 -17.51 21.04 11.57
N LEU A 387 -18.68 21.68 11.55
CA LEU A 387 -19.12 22.49 10.41
C LEU A 387 -18.22 23.73 10.23
N PRO A 388 -17.98 24.15 8.97
CA PRO A 388 -17.12 25.29 8.69
C PRO A 388 -17.70 26.56 9.31
N PHE A 389 -16.83 27.34 9.97
CA PHE A 389 -17.17 28.65 10.57
C PHE A 389 -18.23 28.62 11.69
N ILE A 390 -18.39 27.47 12.36
CA ILE A 390 -19.21 27.32 13.57
C ILE A 390 -18.30 27.16 14.79
N GLN A 391 -18.46 28.05 15.77
CA GLN A 391 -17.73 28.04 17.04
C GLN A 391 -18.62 27.56 18.18
N LYS A 392 -18.01 27.30 19.35
CA LYS A 392 -18.74 26.87 20.55
C LYS A 392 -19.84 27.86 20.96
N ALA A 393 -19.58 29.17 20.87
CA ALA A 393 -20.57 30.21 21.18
C ALA A 393 -21.76 30.19 20.21
N ASP A 394 -21.55 29.85 18.93
CA ASP A 394 -22.64 29.73 17.96
C ASP A 394 -23.59 28.58 18.35
N VAL A 395 -23.05 27.46 18.84
CA VAL A 395 -23.85 26.27 19.22
C VAL A 395 -24.88 26.58 20.31
N GLU A 396 -24.56 27.46 21.24
CA GLU A 396 -25.49 27.94 22.28
C GLU A 396 -26.62 28.79 21.68
N THR A 397 -26.32 29.60 20.64
CA THR A 397 -27.31 30.44 19.94
C THR A 397 -28.14 29.72 18.88
N LEU A 398 -27.76 28.49 18.52
CA LEU A 398 -28.41 27.66 17.51
C LEU A 398 -29.61 26.87 18.07
N GLY A 399 -30.08 27.16 19.28
CA GLY A 399 -31.34 26.63 19.82
C GLY A 399 -31.28 25.13 20.11
N ASP A 400 -32.23 24.36 19.59
CA ASP A 400 -32.34 22.89 19.79
C ASP A 400 -31.80 22.06 18.63
N ALA A 401 -30.95 22.62 17.75
CA ALA A 401 -30.35 21.87 16.64
C ALA A 401 -29.67 20.58 17.13
N LYS A 402 -30.17 19.41 16.70
CA LYS A 402 -29.63 18.10 17.10
C LYS A 402 -28.74 17.52 16.01
N ASN A 403 -29.10 17.75 14.75
CA ASN A 403 -28.43 17.21 13.58
C ASN A 403 -27.66 18.30 12.82
N LEU A 404 -26.71 17.88 12.00
CA LEU A 404 -25.92 18.79 11.16
C LEU A 404 -26.76 19.51 10.10
N THR A 405 -27.85 18.89 9.64
CA THR A 405 -28.81 19.48 8.69
C THR A 405 -29.57 20.63 9.32
N ASP A 406 -30.01 20.48 10.57
CA ASP A 406 -30.77 21.50 11.29
C ASP A 406 -30.00 22.81 11.38
N VAL A 407 -28.66 22.72 11.53
CA VAL A 407 -27.78 23.90 11.55
C VAL A 407 -27.82 24.62 10.20
N ALA A 408 -27.78 23.90 9.08
CA ALA A 408 -27.87 24.51 7.76
C ALA A 408 -29.23 25.21 7.57
N ASP A 409 -30.32 24.54 7.93
CA ASP A 409 -31.68 25.07 7.79
C ASP A 409 -31.91 26.32 8.67
N ILE A 410 -31.40 26.31 9.91
CA ILE A 410 -31.48 27.48 10.81
C ILE A 410 -30.66 28.65 10.25
N LEU A 411 -29.46 28.41 9.72
CA LEU A 411 -28.65 29.48 9.12
C LEU A 411 -29.31 30.07 7.86
N GLU A 412 -30.00 29.25 7.08
CA GLU A 412 -30.79 29.70 5.92
C GLU A 412 -31.98 30.55 6.36
N SER A 413 -32.70 30.13 7.41
CA SER A 413 -33.82 30.91 7.97
C SER A 413 -33.35 32.29 8.47
N LYS A 414 -32.13 32.37 9.00
CA LYS A 414 -31.46 33.60 9.45
C LYS A 414 -30.79 34.38 8.31
N LYS A 415 -30.81 33.88 7.06
CA LYS A 415 -30.14 34.45 5.88
C LYS A 415 -28.63 34.70 6.07
N ASP A 416 -27.96 33.83 6.82
CA ASP A 416 -26.51 33.92 7.05
C ASP A 416 -25.74 33.41 5.81
N LYS A 417 -24.69 34.13 5.41
CA LYS A 417 -23.80 33.73 4.30
C LYS A 417 -23.12 32.38 4.54
N ARG A 418 -22.91 32.02 5.82
CA ARG A 418 -22.31 30.74 6.24
C ARG A 418 -23.11 29.51 5.78
N ALA A 419 -24.42 29.63 5.61
CA ALA A 419 -25.30 28.54 5.17
C ALA A 419 -24.81 27.86 3.88
N SER A 420 -24.43 28.66 2.88
CA SER A 420 -23.94 28.17 1.59
C SER A 420 -22.66 27.32 1.70
N VAL A 421 -21.78 27.67 2.63
CA VAL A 421 -20.52 26.95 2.87
C VAL A 421 -20.79 25.66 3.64
N VAL A 422 -21.71 25.70 4.60
CA VAL A 422 -22.14 24.53 5.37
C VAL A 422 -22.81 23.50 4.45
N ARG A 423 -23.74 23.90 3.58
CA ARG A 423 -24.36 23.03 2.56
C ARG A 423 -23.32 22.31 1.69
N LYS A 424 -22.34 23.05 1.16
CA LYS A 424 -21.23 22.46 0.37
C LYS A 424 -20.40 21.45 1.14
N ALA A 425 -20.23 21.64 2.46
CA ALA A 425 -19.56 20.65 3.30
C ALA A 425 -20.44 19.40 3.51
N LEU A 426 -21.74 19.59 3.71
CA LEU A 426 -22.71 18.52 3.92
C LEU A 426 -22.90 17.61 2.70
N GLU A 427 -22.85 18.16 1.48
CA GLU A 427 -22.98 17.39 0.22
C GLU A 427 -21.99 16.23 0.08
N ARG A 428 -20.80 16.37 0.66
CA ARG A 428 -19.73 15.36 0.61
C ARG A 428 -19.34 14.87 2.01
N TRP A 429 -20.25 15.00 2.97
CA TRP A 429 -20.05 14.51 4.33
C TRP A 429 -20.01 12.99 4.38
N GLY A 430 -19.19 12.43 5.27
CA GLY A 430 -18.99 10.99 5.39
C GLY A 430 -19.95 10.32 6.37
N ALA A 431 -21.26 10.53 6.22
CA ALA A 431 -22.25 9.75 6.96
C ALA A 431 -22.39 8.37 6.28
N ILE A 432 -22.03 7.32 7.01
CA ILE A 432 -22.04 5.95 6.50
C ILE A 432 -23.43 5.34 6.66
N ASP A 433 -23.85 4.53 5.69
CA ASP A 433 -25.13 3.81 5.71
C ASP A 433 -24.87 2.31 5.49
N ILE A 434 -25.55 1.48 6.28
CA ILE A 434 -25.48 0.01 6.18
C ILE A 434 -26.64 -0.44 5.30
N VAL A 435 -26.35 -0.67 4.02
CA VAL A 435 -27.34 -1.19 3.07
C VAL A 435 -27.79 -2.58 3.51
N ASP A 436 -26.82 -3.43 3.84
CA ASP A 436 -27.07 -4.81 4.26
C ASP A 436 -25.92 -5.33 5.14
N ALA A 437 -26.26 -6.25 6.04
CA ALA A 437 -25.33 -6.92 6.93
C ALA A 437 -25.83 -8.35 7.16
N ALA A 438 -25.15 -9.33 6.58
CA ALA A 438 -25.60 -10.72 6.59
C ALA A 438 -24.43 -11.69 6.81
N PHE A 439 -24.73 -12.81 7.47
CA PHE A 439 -23.80 -13.94 7.58
C PHE A 439 -24.01 -14.87 6.38
N LYS A 440 -22.92 -15.22 5.69
CA LYS A 440 -22.92 -16.12 4.54
C LYS A 440 -21.89 -17.23 4.74
N VAL A 441 -22.25 -18.44 4.32
CA VAL A 441 -21.35 -19.60 4.22
C VAL A 441 -21.30 -20.00 2.76
N ILE A 442 -20.10 -20.30 2.25
CA ILE A 442 -19.94 -20.69 0.85
C ILE A 442 -20.52 -22.10 0.67
N GLY A 443 -21.49 -22.26 -0.23
CA GLY A 443 -22.07 -23.55 -0.58
C GLY A 443 -23.18 -24.06 0.36
N GLU A 444 -23.45 -23.38 1.48
CA GLU A 444 -24.49 -23.74 2.44
C GLU A 444 -25.54 -22.63 2.56
N ARG A 445 -26.82 -23.00 2.73
CA ARG A 445 -27.93 -22.03 2.91
C ARG A 445 -28.01 -21.45 4.32
N GLY A 446 -27.49 -22.17 5.31
CA GLY A 446 -27.52 -21.80 6.73
C GLY A 446 -26.13 -21.89 7.34
N VAL A 447 -25.97 -21.31 8.53
CA VAL A 447 -24.71 -21.41 9.26
C VAL A 447 -24.70 -22.69 10.09
N THR A 448 -23.79 -23.60 9.76
CA THR A 448 -23.57 -24.82 10.53
C THR A 448 -22.52 -24.62 11.63
N PRO A 449 -22.51 -25.44 12.70
CA PRO A 449 -21.57 -25.27 13.80
C PRO A 449 -20.12 -25.47 13.35
N SER A 450 -19.20 -24.68 13.89
CA SER A 450 -17.76 -24.73 13.54
C SER A 450 -17.40 -24.42 12.07
N SER A 451 -18.37 -24.03 11.24
CA SER A 451 -18.15 -23.63 9.85
C SER A 451 -17.38 -22.30 9.75
N ILE A 452 -16.80 -22.04 8.58
CA ILE A 452 -16.20 -20.76 8.26
C ILE A 452 -17.31 -19.84 7.76
N VAL A 453 -17.61 -18.79 8.53
CA VAL A 453 -18.65 -17.82 8.23
C VAL A 453 -18.03 -16.51 7.78
N PHE A 454 -18.66 -15.90 6.79
CA PHE A 454 -18.36 -14.55 6.35
C PHE A 454 -19.46 -13.60 6.83
N LEU A 455 -19.10 -12.59 7.61
CA LEU A 455 -19.95 -11.42 7.78
C LEU A 455 -19.74 -10.51 6.58
N VAL A 456 -20.74 -10.38 5.71
CA VAL A 456 -20.73 -9.48 4.55
C VAL A 456 -21.46 -8.19 4.91
N LEU A 457 -20.75 -7.07 4.79
CA LEU A 457 -21.25 -5.74 5.04
C LEU A 457 -21.26 -4.93 3.74
N LYS A 458 -22.44 -4.43 3.36
CA LYS A 458 -22.62 -3.58 2.19
C LYS A 458 -22.75 -2.14 2.65
N LEU A 459 -21.73 -1.34 2.36
CA LEU A 459 -21.57 0.02 2.89
C LEU A 459 -21.60 1.06 1.78
N ARG A 460 -22.22 2.20 2.06
CA ARG A 460 -22.21 3.40 1.20
C ARG A 460 -22.16 4.67 2.04
N ILE A 461 -21.79 5.79 1.44
CA ILE A 461 -21.86 7.12 2.08
C ILE A 461 -23.13 7.82 1.61
N SER A 462 -24.03 8.16 2.54
CA SER A 462 -25.25 8.92 2.26
C SER A 462 -25.18 10.28 2.96
N PRO A 463 -24.90 11.37 2.24
CA PRO A 463 -24.85 12.72 2.81
C PRO A 463 -26.09 13.06 3.65
N PRO A 464 -25.93 13.69 4.83
CA PRO A 464 -27.05 14.10 5.68
C PRO A 464 -28.03 14.99 4.91
N GLY A 465 -29.33 14.65 4.97
CA GLY A 465 -30.40 15.39 4.29
C GLY A 465 -30.72 14.93 2.87
N LYS A 466 -29.88 14.13 2.23
CA LYS A 466 -30.18 13.50 0.93
C LYS A 466 -30.73 12.09 1.17
N LYS A 467 -32.05 11.92 1.13
CA LYS A 467 -32.67 10.58 1.09
C LYS A 467 -32.54 10.03 -0.33
N VAL A 468 -31.70 9.01 -0.52
CA VAL A 468 -31.64 8.29 -1.79
C VAL A 468 -32.84 7.35 -1.85
N GLN A 469 -33.90 7.80 -2.53
CA GLN A 469 -35.01 6.93 -2.89
C GLN A 469 -34.57 6.09 -4.08
N ARG A 470 -34.52 4.76 -3.93
CA ARG A 470 -34.33 3.87 -5.08
C ARG A 470 -35.59 3.92 -5.91
N LYS A 471 -35.42 4.00 -7.24
CA LYS A 471 -36.51 3.76 -8.18
C LYS A 471 -37.04 2.34 -7.92
N GLU A 472 -38.34 2.21 -7.69
CA GLU A 472 -38.97 0.90 -7.57
C GLU A 472 -38.83 0.19 -8.92
N LEU A 473 -38.06 -0.90 -8.93
CA LEU A 473 -37.86 -1.73 -10.11
C LEU A 473 -39.06 -2.66 -10.27
N SER A 474 -39.34 -3.09 -11.50
CA SER A 474 -40.31 -4.16 -11.73
C SER A 474 -39.87 -5.46 -11.03
N VAL A 475 -40.80 -6.39 -10.81
CA VAL A 475 -40.51 -7.68 -10.15
C VAL A 475 -39.42 -8.45 -10.91
N ASP A 476 -39.44 -8.42 -12.25
CA ASP A 476 -38.48 -9.13 -13.08
C ASP A 476 -37.09 -8.49 -13.07
N GLU A 477 -37.02 -7.16 -13.10
CA GLU A 477 -35.76 -6.41 -12.95
C GLU A 477 -35.16 -6.63 -11.56
N THR A 478 -36.00 -6.67 -10.52
CA THR A 478 -35.58 -6.95 -9.14
C THR A 478 -34.96 -8.35 -9.03
N LYS A 479 -35.61 -9.37 -9.61
CA LYS A 479 -35.06 -10.75 -9.64
C LYS A 479 -33.72 -10.82 -10.38
N ARG A 480 -33.60 -10.14 -11.53
CA ARG A 480 -32.34 -10.08 -12.30
C ARG A 480 -31.24 -9.39 -11.51
N ALA A 481 -31.55 -8.27 -10.85
CA ALA A 481 -30.60 -7.53 -10.03
C ALA A 481 -30.14 -8.33 -8.80
N ILE A 482 -31.06 -9.03 -8.12
CA ILE A 482 -30.71 -9.92 -7.01
C ILE A 482 -29.77 -11.03 -7.49
N LYS A 483 -30.11 -11.74 -8.57
CA LYS A 483 -29.28 -12.82 -9.12
C LYS A 483 -27.89 -12.34 -9.55
N TYR A 484 -27.83 -11.17 -10.19
CA TYR A 484 -26.55 -10.53 -10.55
C TYR A 484 -25.73 -10.21 -9.31
N ASN A 485 -26.37 -9.66 -8.28
CA ASN A 485 -25.69 -9.29 -7.04
C ASN A 485 -25.24 -10.51 -6.22
N GLU A 486 -26.03 -11.57 -6.16
CA GLU A 486 -25.64 -12.81 -5.51
C GLU A 486 -24.40 -13.41 -6.18
N LYS A 487 -24.37 -13.44 -7.52
CA LYS A 487 -23.22 -13.93 -8.27
C LYS A 487 -21.94 -13.13 -7.96
N GLN A 488 -22.02 -11.81 -7.92
CA GLN A 488 -20.88 -10.97 -7.57
C GLN A 488 -20.47 -11.10 -6.10
N ASP A 489 -21.43 -11.26 -5.18
CA ASP A 489 -21.13 -11.52 -3.78
C ASP A 489 -20.38 -12.85 -3.63
N ASP A 490 -20.79 -13.90 -4.33
CA ASP A 490 -20.14 -15.22 -4.28
C ASP A 490 -18.71 -15.17 -4.85
N GLU A 491 -18.51 -14.49 -5.98
CA GLU A 491 -17.18 -14.25 -6.55
C GLU A 491 -16.29 -13.46 -5.56
N PHE A 492 -16.86 -12.43 -4.92
CA PHE A 492 -16.17 -11.67 -3.89
C PHE A 492 -15.82 -12.53 -2.66
N LEU A 493 -16.72 -13.42 -2.21
CA LEU A 493 -16.48 -14.32 -1.10
C LEU A 493 -15.33 -15.29 -1.38
N LEU A 494 -15.15 -15.73 -2.63
CA LEU A 494 -14.03 -16.56 -3.07
C LEU A 494 -12.71 -15.78 -3.21
N SER A 495 -12.77 -14.46 -3.40
CA SER A 495 -11.57 -13.62 -3.54
C SER A 495 -10.73 -13.58 -2.25
N LYS A 496 -9.43 -13.28 -2.35
CA LYS A 496 -8.56 -13.13 -1.17
C LYS A 496 -8.69 -11.77 -0.48
N SER A 497 -9.32 -10.79 -1.13
CA SER A 497 -9.43 -9.42 -0.62
C SER A 497 -10.57 -9.31 0.40
N GLU A 498 -10.35 -8.57 1.48
CA GLU A 498 -11.39 -8.22 2.48
C GLU A 498 -12.38 -7.17 1.95
N MET A 499 -12.05 -6.54 0.82
CA MET A 499 -12.80 -5.47 0.18
C MET A 499 -13.04 -5.80 -1.30
N GLU A 500 -14.28 -5.64 -1.75
CA GLU A 500 -14.68 -5.90 -3.13
C GLU A 500 -13.93 -4.99 -4.11
N GLU A 501 -13.52 -5.51 -5.26
CA GLU A 501 -12.99 -4.69 -6.35
C GLU A 501 -14.12 -3.81 -6.91
N PHE A 502 -13.92 -2.50 -6.90
CA PHE A 502 -14.96 -1.54 -7.24
C PHE A 502 -14.60 -0.79 -8.51
N THR A 503 -15.46 -0.88 -9.52
CA THR A 503 -15.20 -0.36 -10.87
C THR A 503 -15.35 1.16 -10.97
N ASN A 504 -16.23 1.77 -10.18
CA ASN A 504 -16.59 3.18 -10.30
C ASN A 504 -15.81 4.07 -9.30
N GLU A 505 -14.48 4.14 -9.44
CA GLU A 505 -13.58 4.90 -8.55
C GLU A 505 -13.87 6.42 -8.51
N GLU A 506 -14.70 6.97 -9.40
CA GLU A 506 -15.09 8.38 -9.39
C GLU A 506 -16.03 8.74 -8.23
N THR A 507 -16.82 7.77 -7.79
CA THR A 507 -17.76 7.93 -6.66
C THR A 507 -17.09 7.80 -5.29
N VAL A 508 -15.80 7.46 -5.27
CA VAL A 508 -15.04 7.26 -4.03
C VAL A 508 -14.40 8.57 -3.55
N ALA A 509 -14.58 8.86 -2.25
CA ALA A 509 -13.97 10.03 -1.63
C ALA A 509 -12.46 9.83 -1.40
N THR A 510 -11.63 10.69 -2.00
CA THR A 510 -10.18 10.72 -1.77
C THR A 510 -9.78 11.66 -0.64
N SER A 511 -10.67 12.55 -0.18
CA SER A 511 -10.40 13.46 0.92
C SER A 511 -11.63 13.78 1.75
N ALA A 512 -11.47 13.74 3.08
CA ALA A 512 -12.52 14.05 4.03
C ALA A 512 -12.57 15.55 4.38
N HIS A 513 -13.70 16.00 4.93
CA HIS A 513 -13.80 17.31 5.56
C HIS A 513 -13.08 17.27 6.92
N ALA A 514 -11.84 17.75 6.99
CA ALA A 514 -11.05 17.79 8.22
C ALA A 514 -10.13 19.03 8.27
N PRO A 515 -10.67 20.27 8.26
CA PRO A 515 -9.94 21.53 7.99
C PRO A 515 -8.75 21.85 8.92
N TYR A 516 -8.71 21.22 10.09
CA TYR A 516 -7.67 21.40 11.10
C TYR A 516 -6.60 20.30 11.05
N TRP A 517 -6.86 19.19 10.36
CA TRP A 517 -5.90 18.10 10.26
C TRP A 517 -4.67 18.55 9.45
N PRO A 518 -3.43 18.31 9.93
CA PRO A 518 -2.25 18.83 9.27
C PRO A 518 -1.87 18.09 7.98
N GLY A 519 -2.49 16.97 7.61
CA GLY A 519 -2.15 16.20 6.40
C GLY A 519 -3.37 15.97 5.50
N GLU A 520 -3.20 15.20 4.43
CA GLU A 520 -4.33 14.67 3.68
C GLU A 520 -4.93 13.48 4.43
N ARG A 521 -6.26 13.41 4.49
CA ARG A 521 -6.98 12.33 5.19
C ARG A 521 -8.15 11.87 4.33
N LYS A 522 -8.21 10.57 4.08
CA LYS A 522 -9.37 9.91 3.48
C LYS A 522 -10.42 9.64 4.56
N PRO A 523 -11.72 9.68 4.22
CA PRO A 523 -12.75 9.21 5.13
C PRO A 523 -12.61 7.70 5.30
N SER A 524 -12.70 7.24 6.54
CA SER A 524 -12.48 5.85 6.89
C SER A 524 -13.22 5.49 8.17
N TRP A 525 -13.58 4.22 8.29
CA TRP A 525 -14.35 3.69 9.41
C TRP A 525 -13.73 2.40 9.91
N TRP A 526 -13.96 2.09 11.18
CA TRP A 526 -13.64 0.81 11.79
C TRP A 526 -14.91 -0.01 11.84
N VAL A 527 -14.81 -1.25 11.35
CA VAL A 527 -15.87 -2.23 11.52
C VAL A 527 -15.55 -3.06 12.75
N VAL A 528 -16.45 -3.07 13.72
CA VAL A 528 -16.30 -3.83 14.96
C VAL A 528 -17.51 -4.73 15.13
N LEU A 529 -17.28 -6.05 15.16
CA LEU A 529 -18.29 -7.02 15.57
C LEU A 529 -18.07 -7.32 17.06
N ALA A 530 -19.08 -7.05 17.88
CA ALA A 530 -18.94 -7.19 19.32
C ALA A 530 -20.21 -7.74 19.99
N ASP A 531 -19.98 -8.36 21.14
CA ASP A 531 -21.01 -8.69 22.10
C ASP A 531 -21.07 -7.57 23.15
N ASP A 532 -22.10 -6.74 23.02
CA ASP A 532 -22.34 -5.59 23.88
C ASP A 532 -22.64 -6.01 25.32
N LYS A 533 -23.27 -7.18 25.53
CA LYS A 533 -23.62 -7.70 26.86
C LYS A 533 -22.38 -8.11 27.64
N LEU A 534 -21.38 -8.66 26.95
CA LEU A 534 -20.12 -9.11 27.55
C LEU A 534 -19.02 -8.04 27.53
N ASN A 535 -19.25 -6.89 26.89
CA ASN A 535 -18.20 -5.88 26.64
C ASN A 535 -16.96 -6.51 25.97
N ARG A 536 -17.21 -7.38 24.97
CA ARG A 536 -16.16 -8.14 24.28
C ARG A 536 -16.26 -8.00 22.76
N ILE A 537 -15.11 -7.81 22.12
CA ILE A 537 -14.98 -7.92 20.68
C ILE A 537 -15.01 -9.40 20.29
N VAL A 538 -15.83 -9.74 19.30
CA VAL A 538 -15.98 -11.12 18.81
C VAL A 538 -14.89 -11.45 17.80
N VAL A 539 -14.64 -10.53 16.85
CA VAL A 539 -13.64 -10.68 15.80
C VAL A 539 -12.77 -9.43 15.75
N PRO A 540 -11.44 -9.54 15.54
CA PRO A 540 -10.57 -8.38 15.43
C PRO A 540 -11.12 -7.35 14.43
N PRO A 541 -11.23 -6.08 14.83
CA PRO A 541 -11.75 -5.04 13.97
C PRO A 541 -10.77 -4.74 12.84
N PHE A 542 -11.32 -4.32 11.70
CA PHE A 542 -10.54 -3.89 10.55
C PHE A 542 -11.03 -2.53 10.06
N LYS A 543 -10.16 -1.83 9.33
CA LYS A 543 -10.42 -0.48 8.85
C LYS A 543 -10.89 -0.54 7.41
N VAL A 544 -12.04 0.07 7.14
CA VAL A 544 -12.59 0.23 5.80
C VAL A 544 -12.30 1.64 5.27
N THR A 545 -11.87 1.69 4.01
CA THR A 545 -11.65 2.91 3.23
C THR A 545 -12.36 2.80 1.90
N ASP A 546 -12.37 3.90 1.15
CA ASP A 546 -12.79 3.93 -0.24
C ASP A 546 -14.25 3.46 -0.44
N VAL A 547 -15.12 3.88 0.48
CA VAL A 547 -16.58 3.67 0.42
C VAL A 547 -17.18 4.66 -0.60
N PRO A 548 -18.04 4.20 -1.53
CA PRO A 548 -18.63 5.07 -2.55
C PRO A 548 -19.74 5.96 -1.98
N TYR A 549 -19.93 7.14 -2.57
CA TYR A 549 -21.13 7.95 -2.34
C TYR A 549 -22.34 7.31 -3.00
N ALA A 550 -23.48 7.39 -2.32
CA ALA A 550 -24.75 6.91 -2.85
C ALA A 550 -25.11 7.66 -4.14
N ASN A 551 -25.39 6.90 -5.20
CA ASN A 551 -25.79 7.40 -6.51
C ASN A 551 -27.26 7.01 -6.77
N SER A 552 -28.12 8.01 -6.98
CA SER A 552 -29.55 7.80 -7.27
C SER A 552 -29.81 7.35 -8.71
N ASP A 553 -28.87 7.63 -9.62
CA ASP A 553 -29.09 7.53 -11.06
C ASP A 553 -28.58 6.19 -11.63
N ALA A 554 -28.07 5.32 -10.76
CA ALA A 554 -27.58 4.00 -11.10
C ALA A 554 -28.73 2.99 -11.14
N GLU A 555 -29.32 2.75 -12.32
CA GLU A 555 -30.38 1.74 -12.50
C GLU A 555 -29.85 0.30 -12.34
N HIS A 556 -28.56 0.06 -12.62
CA HIS A 556 -27.93 -1.28 -12.57
C HIS A 556 -26.54 -1.32 -11.91
N GLU A 557 -26.00 -0.19 -11.46
CA GLU A 557 -24.70 -0.16 -10.76
C GLU A 557 -24.87 -0.28 -9.25
N ARG A 558 -23.98 -1.03 -8.60
CA ARG A 558 -23.91 -1.11 -7.14
C ARG A 558 -23.53 0.27 -6.58
N ASP A 559 -24.47 0.92 -5.91
CA ASP A 559 -24.26 2.19 -5.19
C ASP A 559 -23.59 2.01 -3.81
N TYR A 560 -23.07 0.80 -3.56
CA TYR A 560 -22.44 0.38 -2.33
C TYR A 560 -21.21 -0.48 -2.67
N ARG A 561 -20.35 -0.67 -1.67
CA ARG A 561 -19.22 -1.59 -1.74
C ARG A 561 -19.33 -2.65 -0.66
N SER A 562 -19.02 -3.89 -1.01
CA SER A 562 -19.06 -5.01 -0.07
C SER A 562 -17.71 -5.19 0.63
N TYR A 563 -17.77 -5.48 1.91
CA TYR A 563 -16.64 -5.80 2.78
C TYR A 563 -16.95 -7.12 3.48
N LYS A 564 -15.93 -7.94 3.74
CA LYS A 564 -16.14 -9.22 4.42
C LYS A 564 -15.19 -9.42 5.60
N ILE A 565 -15.71 -10.06 6.64
CA ILE A 565 -14.93 -10.59 7.76
C ILE A 565 -15.10 -12.09 7.81
N GLN A 566 -14.01 -12.83 7.80
CA GLN A 566 -14.02 -14.27 7.96
C GLN A 566 -13.75 -14.64 9.41
N PHE A 567 -14.59 -15.50 10.00
CA PHE A 567 -14.36 -16.07 11.32
C PHE A 567 -14.99 -17.46 11.43
N GLN A 568 -14.59 -18.22 12.46
CA GLN A 568 -15.15 -19.54 12.72
C GLN A 568 -16.42 -19.41 13.57
N ALA A 569 -17.50 -20.06 13.15
CA ALA A 569 -18.74 -20.10 13.90
C ALA A 569 -18.54 -20.82 15.25
N PRO A 570 -19.20 -20.35 16.33
CA PRO A 570 -19.29 -21.10 17.58
C PRO A 570 -19.74 -22.56 17.38
N GLN A 571 -19.26 -23.46 18.24
CA GLN A 571 -19.64 -24.87 18.21
C GLN A 571 -21.07 -25.12 18.72
N ASN A 572 -21.55 -24.23 19.60
CA ASN A 572 -22.87 -24.38 20.20
C ASN A 572 -23.95 -23.91 19.23
N VAL A 573 -24.96 -24.75 19.04
CA VAL A 573 -26.17 -24.42 18.28
C VAL A 573 -26.96 -23.39 19.07
N GLY A 574 -27.50 -22.37 18.39
CA GLY A 574 -28.25 -21.32 19.05
C GLY A 574 -28.25 -20.00 18.27
N MET A 575 -28.88 -19.00 18.87
CA MET A 575 -28.92 -17.63 18.36
C MET A 575 -27.94 -16.76 19.15
N PHE A 576 -26.96 -16.20 18.46
CA PHE A 576 -26.01 -15.26 19.04
C PHE A 576 -26.41 -13.84 18.63
N THR A 577 -26.76 -13.01 19.61
CA THR A 577 -27.11 -11.61 19.40
C THR A 577 -25.87 -10.75 19.51
N TRP A 578 -25.38 -10.22 18.40
CA TRP A 578 -24.22 -9.33 18.35
C TRP A 578 -24.58 -7.99 17.76
N LYS A 579 -23.67 -7.03 17.90
CA LYS A 579 -23.82 -5.69 17.35
C LYS A 579 -22.63 -5.35 16.47
N VAL A 580 -22.91 -4.82 15.29
CA VAL A 580 -21.91 -4.24 14.41
C VAL A 580 -21.84 -2.76 14.70
N TYR A 581 -20.64 -2.28 15.03
CA TYR A 581 -20.33 -0.87 15.16
C TYR A 581 -19.50 -0.44 13.95
N LEU A 582 -19.97 0.58 13.25
CA LEU A 582 -19.20 1.34 12.27
C LEU A 582 -18.74 2.63 12.94
N VAL A 583 -17.51 2.62 13.45
CA VAL A 583 -16.95 3.76 14.16
C VAL A 583 -16.17 4.62 13.18
N SER A 584 -16.56 5.87 13.05
CA SER A 584 -15.88 6.78 12.14
C SER A 584 -14.51 7.19 12.71
N ASP A 585 -13.48 7.10 11.88
CA ASP A 585 -12.12 7.53 12.21
C ASP A 585 -11.89 9.03 11.93
N THR A 586 -12.83 9.67 11.23
CA THR A 586 -12.65 11.04 10.70
C THR A 586 -13.71 12.03 11.16
N PHE A 587 -14.97 11.62 11.25
CA PHE A 587 -16.11 12.41 11.69
C PHE A 587 -16.55 11.99 13.10
N VAL A 588 -16.93 12.95 13.93
CA VAL A 588 -17.38 12.72 15.31
C VAL A 588 -18.90 12.61 15.33
N GLY A 589 -19.43 11.54 15.94
CA GLY A 589 -20.87 11.35 16.14
C GLY A 589 -21.64 10.85 14.92
N GLU A 590 -20.93 10.32 13.92
CA GLU A 590 -21.46 9.65 12.71
C GLU A 590 -21.31 8.12 12.81
N ASP A 591 -21.27 7.60 14.04
CA ASP A 591 -21.13 6.17 14.28
C ASP A 591 -22.49 5.49 14.04
N VAL A 592 -22.50 4.38 13.30
CA VAL A 592 -23.71 3.59 13.04
C VAL A 592 -23.60 2.25 13.75
N THR A 593 -24.66 1.87 14.45
CA THR A 593 -24.77 0.56 15.10
C THR A 593 -25.94 -0.21 14.54
N ARG A 594 -25.74 -1.51 14.26
CA ARG A 594 -26.81 -2.42 13.82
C ARG A 594 -26.73 -3.72 14.59
N ASP A 595 -27.83 -4.11 15.21
CA ASP A 595 -27.97 -5.42 15.82
C ASP A 595 -28.09 -6.48 14.73
N ILE A 596 -27.34 -7.57 14.90
CA ILE A 596 -27.36 -8.72 13.99
C ILE A 596 -27.43 -10.02 14.78
N ILE A 597 -28.08 -11.01 14.20
CA ILE A 597 -28.29 -12.31 14.84
C ILE A 597 -27.61 -13.36 13.99
N LEU A 598 -26.67 -14.09 14.59
CA LEU A 598 -26.10 -15.30 14.00
C LEU A 598 -26.94 -16.49 14.48
N LYS A 599 -27.69 -17.09 13.57
CA LYS A 599 -28.44 -18.32 13.83
C LYS A 599 -27.61 -19.50 13.36
N ILE A 600 -27.19 -20.36 14.30
CA ILE A 600 -26.48 -21.60 14.00
C ILE A 600 -27.49 -22.73 14.12
N GLU A 601 -27.63 -23.51 13.04
CA GLU A 601 -28.53 -24.66 12.97
C GLU A 601 -27.70 -25.92 12.73
N GLN A 602 -28.15 -27.06 13.24
CA GLN A 602 -27.51 -28.33 12.89
C GLN A 602 -27.69 -28.56 11.38
N PRO A 603 -26.68 -29.08 10.67
CA PRO A 603 -26.86 -29.49 9.30
C PRO A 603 -28.03 -30.49 9.27
N GLN A 604 -29.10 -30.14 8.57
CA GLN A 604 -30.13 -31.11 8.27
C GLN A 604 -29.40 -32.24 7.53
N ALA A 605 -29.50 -33.47 8.05
CA ALA A 605 -29.05 -34.62 7.30
C ALA A 605 -29.75 -34.52 5.94
N MET A 606 -28.97 -34.40 4.86
CA MET A 606 -29.54 -34.53 3.53
C MET A 606 -30.24 -35.88 3.52
N GLU A 607 -31.58 -35.89 3.57
CA GLU A 607 -32.32 -37.00 3.00
C GLU A 607 -31.79 -37.14 1.58
N SER A 608 -31.12 -38.27 1.35
CA SER A 608 -30.51 -38.55 0.07
C SER A 608 -31.65 -38.55 -0.96
N PRO A 609 -31.54 -37.82 -2.08
CA PRO A 609 -32.60 -37.80 -3.10
C PRO A 609 -32.82 -39.15 -3.82
N ASP A 610 -32.19 -40.22 -3.35
CA ASP A 610 -32.01 -41.48 -4.09
C ASP A 610 -32.98 -42.61 -3.69
N ASP A 611 -33.96 -42.36 -2.81
CA ASP A 611 -34.97 -43.38 -2.45
C ASP A 611 -36.33 -43.22 -3.15
N GLU A 612 -36.47 -42.31 -4.13
CA GLU A 612 -37.57 -42.36 -5.11
C GLU A 612 -37.11 -43.02 -6.41
N ILE A 613 -36.89 -44.34 -6.36
CA ILE A 613 -36.94 -45.17 -7.57
C ILE A 613 -38.32 -44.94 -8.19
N SER A 614 -38.34 -44.32 -9.36
CA SER A 614 -39.57 -44.06 -10.11
C SER A 614 -40.23 -45.38 -10.45
N ASP A 615 -41.53 -45.52 -10.11
CA ASP A 615 -42.30 -46.72 -10.46
C ASP A 615 -42.23 -46.96 -11.98
N PRO A 616 -41.95 -48.20 -12.44
CA PRO A 616 -41.84 -48.50 -13.85
C PRO A 616 -43.18 -48.25 -14.58
N GLU A 617 -43.09 -47.69 -15.78
CA GLU A 617 -44.24 -47.44 -16.65
C GLU A 617 -44.91 -48.77 -17.05
N GLU A 618 -46.24 -48.75 -17.15
CA GLU A 618 -47.09 -49.95 -17.36
C GLU A 618 -46.71 -50.76 -18.61
N ASP A 619 -46.29 -50.11 -19.68
CA ASP A 619 -45.89 -50.74 -20.95
C ASP A 619 -44.46 -51.28 -20.98
N SER A 620 -43.65 -50.98 -19.96
CA SER A 620 -42.32 -51.58 -19.85
C SER A 620 -42.40 -53.02 -19.37
N LEU A 621 -41.50 -53.90 -19.82
CA LEU A 621 -41.42 -55.29 -19.34
C LEU A 621 -41.29 -55.37 -17.81
N ALA A 622 -40.66 -54.34 -17.20
CA ALA A 622 -40.55 -54.17 -15.76
C ALA A 622 -41.88 -53.79 -15.11
N GLY A 623 -42.67 -52.92 -15.73
CA GLY A 623 -44.04 -52.57 -15.30
C GLY A 623 -44.98 -53.77 -15.34
N GLN A 624 -44.95 -54.56 -16.42
CA GLN A 624 -45.77 -55.77 -16.54
C GLN A 624 -45.41 -56.83 -15.48
N MET A 625 -44.11 -56.99 -15.17
CA MET A 625 -43.68 -57.89 -14.08
C MET A 625 -44.04 -57.35 -12.69
N ALA A 626 -44.01 -56.03 -12.49
CA ALA A 626 -44.42 -55.39 -11.25
C ALA A 626 -45.94 -55.52 -11.02
N ALA A 627 -46.74 -55.29 -12.05
CA ALA A 627 -48.20 -55.47 -12.01
C ALA A 627 -48.60 -56.92 -11.68
N MET A 628 -47.93 -57.91 -12.29
CA MET A 628 -48.14 -59.34 -11.99
C MET A 628 -47.78 -59.72 -10.55
N ARG A 629 -46.88 -58.98 -9.90
CA ARG A 629 -46.50 -59.16 -8.48
C ARG A 629 -47.31 -58.29 -7.52
N GLY A 630 -48.28 -57.53 -8.01
CA GLY A 630 -49.10 -56.61 -7.21
C GLY A 630 -48.37 -55.32 -6.78
N GLY A 631 -47.27 -54.96 -7.45
CA GLY A 631 -46.55 -53.70 -7.24
C GLY A 631 -47.25 -52.51 -7.89
N LYS A 632 -46.95 -51.29 -7.41
CA LYS A 632 -47.45 -50.04 -8.00
C LYS A 632 -46.77 -49.80 -9.35
N VAL A 633 -47.57 -49.38 -10.33
CA VAL A 633 -47.14 -49.00 -11.69
C VAL A 633 -47.81 -47.70 -12.08
N LYS A 634 -47.11 -46.86 -12.84
CA LYS A 634 -47.61 -45.56 -13.28
C LYS A 634 -48.45 -45.73 -14.56
N LYS A 635 -49.75 -45.47 -14.47
CA LYS A 635 -50.68 -45.49 -15.62
C LYS A 635 -50.44 -44.28 -16.54
N LEU A 636 -50.44 -44.50 -17.84
CA LEU A 636 -50.43 -43.42 -18.84
C LEU A 636 -51.85 -42.83 -18.97
N ALA A 637 -51.94 -41.50 -19.07
CA ALA A 637 -53.17 -40.79 -19.40
C ALA A 637 -53.34 -40.75 -20.92
N ASP A 638 -54.51 -41.18 -21.38
CA ASP A 638 -54.91 -41.31 -22.78
C ASP A 638 -54.77 -39.96 -23.53
N GLN A 639 -53.94 -39.92 -24.57
CA GLN A 639 -53.89 -38.79 -25.51
C GLN A 639 -54.88 -39.09 -26.63
N GLY A 640 -55.91 -38.25 -26.74
CA GLY A 640 -56.98 -38.38 -27.71
C GLY A 640 -56.49 -38.30 -29.15
N ASP A 641 -57.04 -39.19 -29.98
CA ASP A 641 -57.08 -39.07 -31.42
C ASP A 641 -58.19 -38.06 -31.79
N ASP A 642 -57.78 -36.96 -32.42
CA ASP A 642 -58.63 -36.11 -33.25
C ASP A 642 -58.93 -36.88 -34.55
N ASP A 643 -60.19 -37.07 -34.90
CA ASP A 643 -60.63 -37.10 -36.30
C ASP A 643 -62.13 -36.78 -36.41
N ASP A 644 -62.41 -35.89 -37.37
CA ASP A 644 -63.70 -35.35 -37.80
C ASP A 644 -64.77 -36.42 -38.07
N GLU A 645 -66.05 -36.13 -37.80
CA GLU A 645 -67.11 -36.16 -38.83
C GLU A 645 -68.41 -35.49 -38.33
N SER A 646 -69.02 -34.75 -39.26
CA SER A 646 -70.29 -34.04 -39.19
C SER A 646 -71.51 -34.95 -39.09
N SER A 647 -72.60 -34.49 -38.46
CA SER A 647 -73.93 -34.30 -39.07
C SER A 647 -75.06 -34.35 -38.03
N THR A 648 -75.78 -33.23 -37.95
CA THR A 648 -77.26 -33.09 -37.84
C THR A 648 -78.07 -33.70 -36.69
N ASP A 649 -78.85 -32.79 -36.13
CA ASP A 649 -80.27 -32.90 -35.72
C ASP A 649 -80.61 -33.25 -34.26
N ASP A 650 -81.12 -32.19 -33.64
CA ASP A 650 -82.41 -32.08 -32.96
C ASP A 650 -82.61 -32.60 -31.53
N ASP A 651 -83.02 -31.62 -30.71
CA ASP A 651 -84.09 -31.65 -29.70
C ASP A 651 -83.88 -32.59 -28.49
N GLU A 652 -84.28 -32.28 -27.26
CA GLU A 652 -85.05 -31.23 -26.63
C GLU A 652 -84.91 -31.51 -25.12
N GLU A 653 -85.06 -30.48 -24.27
CA GLU A 653 -85.60 -30.58 -22.89
C GLU A 653 -84.81 -31.44 -21.86
N GLU A 654 -84.86 -31.25 -20.55
CA GLU A 654 -85.30 -30.24 -19.60
C GLU A 654 -84.80 -30.79 -18.23
N ASN A 655 -84.80 -29.94 -17.20
CA ASN A 655 -84.90 -30.27 -15.77
C ASN A 655 -83.65 -30.84 -15.09
N GLU A 656 -83.02 -30.08 -14.19
CA GLU A 656 -83.43 -29.73 -12.81
C GLU A 656 -83.11 -30.82 -11.77
N SER A 657 -82.89 -30.33 -10.55
CA SER A 657 -82.57 -30.98 -9.27
C SER A 657 -81.09 -31.33 -9.07
N SER A 658 -80.35 -30.62 -8.21
CA SER A 658 -80.54 -30.33 -6.78
C SER A 658 -80.22 -31.52 -5.88
N ASP A 659 -79.60 -31.14 -4.76
CA ASP A 659 -79.34 -31.87 -3.51
C ASP A 659 -77.93 -32.45 -3.42
N SER A 660 -77.00 -31.82 -2.71
CA SER A 660 -77.00 -31.54 -1.25
C SER A 660 -77.03 -32.83 -0.45
N ASP A 661 -75.88 -33.25 0.08
CA ASP A 661 -75.60 -33.14 1.52
C ASP A 661 -74.39 -34.01 1.91
N SER A 662 -73.59 -33.45 2.83
CA SER A 662 -72.84 -34.11 3.94
C SER A 662 -71.89 -35.28 3.60
N ASP A 663 -70.65 -35.35 4.06
CA ASP A 663 -69.92 -34.75 5.20
C ASP A 663 -68.42 -34.64 4.85
#